data_AF-A0A7V8J3Q5-F1
#
_entry.id   AF-A0A7V8J3Q5-F1
#
_cell.length_a   1.000
_cell.length_b   1.000
_cell.length_c   1.000
_cell.angle_alpha   90.00
_cell.angle_beta   90.00
_cell.angle_gamma   90.00
#
_symmetry.space_group_name_H-M   'P 1'
#
loop_
_entity.id
_entity.type
_entity.pdbx_description
1 polymer ?
#
loop_
_entity_poly.entity_id
_entity_poly.type
_entity_poly.pdbx_seq_one_letter_code
_entity_poly.pdbx_strand_id
1 'polypeptide(L)'
;MRPLEQLEQIDRQISDLLGGLPTIDLQHPISPDTRTWLHGELASFWTTADEQGETPRQKLLALRKALMLAEVELRLGDQTLANGPAEQMRACLEQPLPSQRRQLPLASRPQVYRVLLEGIRPNWRSYLPGTLIIVAGTAEGPMLTPEDAAGMALLCSLSQGIEAFESLAALHQELCERLEDPLQSKPLLHLYTDAQADRVRLSQRLRYDWYADSLLEAQIDSVIEAQRQRLSDTGLWSSSPHQHTRIHKAMELWHEVGAKPILQTRYSRLLEKNLPNWLRNTSAQGLSHMMQAMQELVAIAEQAAAPGVLSFNDFKQRNSLLGWANARLRERLRHDLGYAADPGDIKIVVVRARRTGAVLHPFAISSYVTYAGMRRVGDEMVEMVEEINTLEEIALKNLPWFDTDYWLTARVIHAHGKAMPARLTPQYVKHMVRELNVGDSYAEYLRTQLISSRAGKWRLTAHSKVNRARMHAEAVKARYAGHFGEDPFEHGYNWVRAVLDQPHNALRAPVAGYPVTVRQLNIMGHTLQGVLLLNSITYKSPACVLYTPDAPDRRAWRRFRTTRELLRTLRQQPTFRAYVAQRLPLLPAATVERLLEKGRMSTHLTTPEIKDDLFFVYYMAEARALIAQADAESMTTREVNVESVMALSWRLLDFISLLLPNRALLVLSIGRMAIDIWDGAEAFKQEDVEGVMRHAYQALSHLNDAGTSFLGSRVLRRSLRGIPKQPPLPLPARQQVQPGSSSLRYRIDGIYGEGVYEQSSVFGGQSLYFVKDNDNRYYQVSFDGYRWRAIDPAQPDAYLQQPLKRKADGQWVIDSPVLWYDGLPDLKQLLQDCYLQVPVAGLPLNIEQGLFEADDQLYLGLENGQLPVRRHLLPDHYHLQMASPDNAGVVPWAVMRHESGQWLIRVRQAGRSSDWLTLPDQPPPAQ
;
A
#
# COMPACT_ATOMS: atom_id res chain seq x y z
N MET A 1 -1.16 -33.68 -6.50
CA MET A 1 -1.16 -32.49 -5.63
C MET A 1 -0.42 -31.39 -6.36
N ARG A 2 -0.90 -30.14 -6.34
CA ARG A 2 -0.20 -29.02 -6.99
C ARG A 2 1.03 -28.65 -6.14
N PRO A 3 2.13 -28.14 -6.73
CA PRO A 3 3.35 -27.82 -5.98
C PRO A 3 3.15 -26.84 -4.80
N LEU A 4 2.20 -25.90 -4.91
CA LEU A 4 1.85 -24.98 -3.82
C LEU A 4 1.13 -25.68 -2.65
N GLU A 5 0.15 -26.53 -2.95
CA GLU A 5 -0.57 -27.33 -1.94
C GLU A 5 0.39 -28.25 -1.17
N GLN A 6 1.40 -28.78 -1.87
CA GLN A 6 2.45 -29.61 -1.29
C GLN A 6 3.32 -28.80 -0.31
N LEU A 7 3.71 -27.56 -0.65
CA LEU A 7 4.41 -26.68 0.29
C LEU A 7 3.57 -26.39 1.54
N GLU A 8 2.28 -26.08 1.39
CA GLU A 8 1.37 -25.80 2.52
C GLU A 8 1.14 -27.04 3.41
N GLN A 9 1.18 -28.24 2.83
CA GLN A 9 1.13 -29.47 3.59
C GLN A 9 2.42 -29.70 4.39
N ILE A 10 3.59 -29.53 3.76
CA ILE A 10 4.89 -29.69 4.43
C ILE A 10 5.04 -28.65 5.55
N ASP A 11 4.59 -27.41 5.30
CA ASP A 11 4.54 -26.36 6.32
C ASP A 11 3.74 -26.86 7.52
N ARG A 12 2.48 -27.28 7.35
CA ARG A 12 1.67 -27.83 8.46
C ARG A 12 2.38 -28.95 9.23
N GLN A 13 3.05 -29.87 8.55
CA GLN A 13 3.82 -30.94 9.21
C GLN A 13 4.99 -30.42 10.04
N ILE A 14 5.68 -29.37 9.58
CA ILE A 14 6.71 -28.68 10.37
C ILE A 14 6.06 -28.02 11.61
N SER A 15 4.85 -27.46 11.48
CA SER A 15 4.16 -26.79 12.60
C SER A 15 3.79 -27.80 13.67
N ASP A 16 3.25 -28.94 13.23
CA ASP A 16 2.86 -30.04 14.11
C ASP A 16 4.09 -30.60 14.84
N LEU A 17 5.22 -30.75 14.15
CA LEU A 17 6.48 -31.19 14.77
C LEU A 17 6.97 -30.21 15.83
N LEU A 18 6.96 -28.90 15.52
CA LEU A 18 7.41 -27.85 16.45
C LEU A 18 6.42 -27.63 17.61
N GLY A 19 5.16 -28.05 17.48
CA GLY A 19 4.18 -28.03 18.56
C GLY A 19 4.57 -28.91 19.76
N GLY A 20 5.51 -29.83 19.59
CA GLY A 20 6.08 -30.65 20.67
C GLY A 20 7.22 -30.00 21.45
N LEU A 21 7.62 -28.76 21.13
CA LEU A 21 8.65 -28.05 21.90
C LEU A 21 8.20 -27.80 23.35
N PRO A 22 9.13 -27.78 24.33
CA PRO A 22 8.77 -27.52 25.72
C PRO A 22 8.16 -26.13 25.87
N THR A 23 7.14 -26.00 26.73
CA THR A 23 6.46 -24.72 26.99
C THR A 23 6.51 -24.38 28.47
N ILE A 24 6.67 -23.09 28.79
CA ILE A 24 6.57 -22.58 30.16
C ILE A 24 5.13 -22.15 30.44
N ASP A 25 4.58 -22.56 31.59
CA ASP A 25 3.28 -22.07 32.04
C ASP A 25 3.34 -20.58 32.38
N LEU A 26 2.47 -19.80 31.75
CA LEU A 26 2.32 -18.36 31.94
C LEU A 26 1.97 -17.96 33.37
N GLN A 27 1.43 -18.90 34.17
CA GLN A 27 1.01 -18.65 35.55
C GLN A 27 2.12 -18.91 36.58
N HIS A 28 3.20 -19.61 36.20
CA HIS A 28 4.28 -19.96 37.11
C HIS A 28 5.40 -18.90 37.11
N PRO A 29 5.91 -18.49 38.29
CA PRO A 29 7.03 -17.56 38.38
C PRO A 29 8.31 -18.19 37.86
N ILE A 30 9.08 -17.44 37.06
CA ILE A 30 10.34 -17.90 36.47
C ILE A 30 11.42 -17.91 37.57
N SER A 31 11.92 -19.09 37.90
CA SER A 31 13.02 -19.30 38.83
C SER A 31 14.35 -19.54 38.10
N PRO A 32 15.52 -19.40 38.76
CA PRO A 32 16.80 -19.81 38.18
C PRO A 32 16.83 -21.27 37.71
N ASP A 33 16.12 -22.16 38.41
CA ASP A 33 16.01 -23.58 38.05
C ASP A 33 15.22 -23.80 36.75
N THR A 34 14.30 -22.87 36.43
CA THR A 34 13.50 -22.91 35.19
C THR A 34 14.40 -22.84 33.96
N ARG A 35 15.49 -22.06 34.01
CA ARG A 35 16.48 -21.99 32.94
C ARG A 35 17.14 -23.33 32.68
N THR A 36 17.66 -23.96 33.75
CA THR A 36 18.37 -25.23 33.67
C THR A 36 17.45 -26.33 33.16
N TRP A 37 16.23 -26.39 33.69
CA TRP A 37 15.20 -27.33 33.25
C TRP A 37 14.89 -27.15 31.75
N LEU A 38 14.64 -25.92 31.30
CA LEU A 38 14.29 -25.64 29.90
C LEU A 38 15.40 -26.02 28.92
N HIS A 39 16.67 -25.75 29.28
CA HIS A 39 17.81 -26.19 28.48
C HIS A 39 17.89 -27.73 28.40
N GLY A 40 17.59 -28.43 29.50
CA GLY A 40 17.55 -29.89 29.56
C GLY A 40 16.43 -30.48 28.70
N GLU A 41 15.21 -29.99 28.84
CA GLU A 41 14.05 -30.42 28.04
C GLU A 41 14.25 -30.13 26.56
N LEU A 42 14.81 -28.97 26.21
CA LEU A 42 15.08 -28.64 24.81
C LEU A 42 16.14 -29.58 24.21
N ALA A 43 17.19 -29.90 24.96
CA ALA A 43 18.18 -30.86 24.51
C ALA A 43 17.57 -32.25 24.34
N SER A 44 16.73 -32.68 25.29
CA SER A 44 16.00 -33.95 25.27
C SER A 44 15.06 -34.06 24.06
N PHE A 45 14.31 -32.99 23.76
CA PHE A 45 13.41 -32.95 22.61
C PHE A 45 14.12 -33.27 21.29
N TRP A 46 15.29 -32.66 21.05
CA TRP A 46 16.01 -32.87 19.78
C TRP A 46 16.71 -34.24 19.67
N THR A 47 16.98 -34.91 20.79
CA THR A 47 17.76 -36.16 20.83
C THR A 47 16.93 -37.41 21.10
N THR A 48 15.75 -37.28 21.72
CA THR A 48 14.90 -38.41 22.06
C THR A 48 14.19 -38.93 20.82
N ALA A 49 14.38 -40.21 20.52
CA ALA A 49 13.69 -40.88 19.43
C ALA A 49 12.24 -41.19 19.81
N ASP A 50 11.34 -41.12 18.83
CA ASP A 50 9.96 -41.55 19.00
C ASP A 50 9.80 -43.08 18.95
N GLU A 51 8.55 -43.56 18.97
CA GLU A 51 8.23 -45.00 18.86
C GLU A 51 8.74 -45.66 17.58
N GLN A 52 9.04 -44.87 16.54
CA GLN A 52 9.55 -45.32 15.24
C GLN A 52 11.08 -45.27 15.17
N GLY A 53 11.75 -44.81 16.24
CA GLY A 53 13.20 -44.69 16.30
C GLY A 53 13.74 -43.42 15.62
N GLU A 54 12.88 -42.48 15.21
CA GLU A 54 13.28 -41.22 14.58
C GLU A 54 13.29 -40.07 15.60
N THR A 55 14.35 -39.27 15.62
CA THR A 55 14.40 -38.07 16.45
C THR A 55 13.69 -36.90 15.76
N PRO A 56 13.15 -35.92 16.50
CA PRO A 56 12.61 -34.69 15.92
C PRO A 56 13.59 -33.96 15.00
N ARG A 57 14.91 -34.04 15.27
CA ARG A 57 15.95 -33.51 14.37
C ARG A 57 15.95 -34.22 13.01
N GLN A 58 15.85 -35.56 12.99
CA GLN A 58 15.81 -36.34 11.74
C GLN A 58 14.54 -36.05 10.93
N LYS A 59 13.39 -35.95 11.60
CA LYS A 59 12.12 -35.56 10.97
C LYS A 59 12.20 -34.17 10.35
N LEU A 60 12.77 -33.20 11.08
CA LEU A 60 12.96 -31.85 10.57
C LEU A 60 13.89 -31.82 9.35
N LEU A 61 14.96 -32.62 9.32
CA LEU A 61 15.84 -32.77 8.15
C LEU A 61 15.07 -33.31 6.93
N ALA A 62 14.24 -34.34 7.11
CA ALA A 62 13.42 -34.90 6.04
C ALA A 62 12.40 -33.88 5.50
N LEU A 63 11.69 -33.18 6.39
CA LEU A 63 10.75 -32.12 6.04
C LEU A 63 11.44 -30.96 5.31
N ARG A 64 12.63 -30.55 5.76
CA ARG A 64 13.40 -29.49 5.11
C ARG A 64 13.84 -29.88 3.70
N LYS A 65 14.28 -31.12 3.50
CA LYS A 65 14.59 -31.66 2.17
C LYS A 65 13.37 -31.62 1.26
N ALA A 66 12.22 -32.09 1.74
CA ALA A 66 10.97 -32.07 0.99
C ALA A 66 10.55 -30.64 0.63
N LEU A 67 10.68 -29.69 1.56
CA LEU A 67 10.38 -28.28 1.36
C LEU A 67 11.25 -27.65 0.27
N MET A 68 12.56 -27.90 0.27
CA MET A 68 13.48 -27.36 -0.75
C MET A 68 13.23 -27.99 -2.13
N LEU A 69 12.89 -29.28 -2.21
CA LEU A 69 12.51 -29.91 -3.48
C LEU A 69 11.21 -29.32 -4.04
N ALA A 70 10.20 -29.13 -3.19
CA ALA A 70 8.94 -28.50 -3.57
C ALA A 70 9.15 -27.03 -4.01
N GLU A 71 10.05 -26.28 -3.37
CA GLU A 71 10.45 -24.94 -3.84
C GLU A 71 11.05 -24.99 -5.26
N VAL A 72 11.98 -25.91 -5.52
CA VAL A 72 12.60 -26.08 -6.85
C VAL A 72 11.54 -26.35 -7.92
N GLU A 73 10.63 -27.30 -7.67
CA GLU A 73 9.57 -27.66 -8.61
C GLU A 73 8.60 -26.51 -8.87
N LEU A 74 8.17 -25.84 -7.79
CA LEU A 74 7.29 -24.68 -7.91
C LEU A 74 7.94 -23.57 -8.74
N ARG A 75 9.22 -23.29 -8.51
CA ARG A 75 9.93 -22.21 -9.22
C ARG A 75 10.28 -22.55 -10.67
N LEU A 76 10.48 -23.82 -10.99
CA LEU A 76 10.55 -24.29 -12.38
C LEU A 76 9.19 -24.09 -13.07
N GLY A 77 8.09 -24.45 -12.41
CA GLY A 77 6.73 -24.23 -12.93
C GLY A 77 6.40 -22.75 -13.16
N ASP A 78 6.85 -21.88 -12.25
CA ASP A 78 6.73 -20.42 -12.37
C ASP A 78 7.71 -19.81 -13.39
N GLN A 79 8.68 -20.59 -13.89
CA GLN A 79 9.84 -20.15 -14.69
C GLN A 79 10.60 -19.00 -14.02
N THR A 80 10.77 -19.06 -12.69
CA THR A 80 11.57 -18.12 -11.89
C THR A 80 12.91 -18.73 -11.44
N LEU A 81 13.15 -19.99 -11.82
CA LEU A 81 14.42 -20.72 -11.67
C LEU A 81 14.69 -21.46 -12.99
N ALA A 82 15.92 -21.39 -13.49
CA ALA A 82 16.31 -22.09 -14.72
C ALA A 82 16.62 -23.57 -14.45
N ASN A 83 16.59 -24.41 -15.49
CA ASN A 83 16.81 -25.85 -15.38
C ASN A 83 18.20 -26.20 -14.80
N GLY A 84 19.27 -25.56 -15.26
CA GLY A 84 20.63 -25.86 -14.78
C GLY A 84 20.81 -25.68 -13.27
N PRO A 85 20.50 -24.49 -12.70
CA PRO A 85 20.55 -24.30 -11.25
C PRO A 85 19.58 -25.22 -10.48
N ALA A 86 18.42 -25.55 -11.05
CA ALA A 86 17.51 -26.51 -10.42
C ALA A 86 18.11 -27.93 -10.34
N GLU A 87 18.79 -28.39 -11.38
CA GLU A 87 19.51 -29.67 -11.40
C GLU A 87 20.67 -29.69 -10.41
N GLN A 88 21.44 -28.60 -10.32
CA GLN A 88 22.52 -28.46 -9.32
C GLN A 88 21.98 -28.59 -7.89
N MET A 89 20.84 -27.93 -7.60
CA MET A 89 20.19 -28.04 -6.29
C MET A 89 19.71 -29.47 -6.02
N ARG A 90 19.01 -30.11 -6.97
CA ARG A 90 18.54 -31.49 -6.81
C ARG A 90 19.70 -32.45 -6.56
N ALA A 91 20.79 -32.34 -7.31
CA ALA A 91 21.97 -33.15 -7.11
C ALA A 91 22.53 -32.98 -5.69
N CYS A 92 22.58 -31.77 -5.15
CA CYS A 92 23.00 -31.54 -3.76
C CYS A 92 22.01 -32.06 -2.70
N LEU A 93 20.70 -32.15 -3.00
CA LEU A 93 19.69 -32.66 -2.06
C LEU A 93 19.56 -34.20 -2.08
N GLU A 94 19.74 -34.81 -3.25
CA GLU A 94 19.70 -36.26 -3.45
C GLU A 94 21.02 -36.92 -3.08
N GLN A 95 22.14 -36.26 -3.41
CA GLN A 95 23.51 -36.70 -3.13
C GLN A 95 24.20 -35.63 -2.25
N PRO A 96 23.89 -35.59 -0.93
CA PRO A 96 24.36 -34.53 -0.03
C PRO A 96 25.88 -34.44 0.07
N LEU A 97 26.58 -35.57 0.05
CA LEU A 97 28.03 -35.61 0.20
C LEU A 97 28.74 -35.39 -1.13
N PRO A 98 29.85 -34.63 -1.18
CA PRO A 98 30.61 -34.39 -2.40
C PRO A 98 31.16 -35.69 -3.01
N SER A 99 31.50 -36.68 -2.18
CA SER A 99 31.96 -38.01 -2.62
C SER A 99 30.93 -38.74 -3.49
N GLN A 100 29.63 -38.55 -3.21
CA GLN A 100 28.52 -39.16 -3.96
C GLN A 100 28.37 -38.51 -5.35
N ARG A 101 28.71 -37.22 -5.46
CA ARG A 101 28.61 -36.43 -6.70
C ARG A 101 29.79 -36.60 -7.66
N ARG A 102 30.83 -37.38 -7.29
CA ARG A 102 32.03 -37.59 -8.12
C ARG A 102 31.76 -38.26 -9.47
N GLN A 103 30.62 -38.93 -9.61
CA GLN A 103 30.18 -39.53 -10.86
C GLN A 103 29.75 -38.48 -11.89
N LEU A 104 29.43 -37.25 -11.45
CA LEU A 104 29.03 -36.17 -12.35
C LEU A 104 30.25 -35.53 -13.04
N PRO A 105 30.13 -35.10 -14.32
CA PRO A 105 31.18 -34.34 -15.01
C PRO A 105 31.59 -33.08 -14.25
N LEU A 106 32.90 -32.75 -14.22
CA LEU A 106 33.40 -31.62 -13.43
C LEU A 106 32.67 -30.31 -13.73
N ALA A 107 32.37 -30.03 -15.01
CA ALA A 107 31.69 -28.81 -15.45
C ALA A 107 30.28 -28.63 -14.85
N SER A 108 29.57 -29.73 -14.56
CA SER A 108 28.22 -29.70 -13.98
C SER A 108 28.18 -30.15 -12.52
N ARG A 109 29.30 -30.61 -11.96
CA ARG A 109 29.41 -31.11 -10.60
C ARG A 109 29.29 -29.96 -9.61
N PRO A 110 28.24 -29.93 -8.75
CA PRO A 110 28.07 -28.87 -7.78
C PRO A 110 28.91 -29.11 -6.52
N GLN A 111 29.53 -28.04 -6.03
CA GLN A 111 30.25 -27.95 -4.76
C GLN A 111 29.52 -26.97 -3.83
N VAL A 112 29.62 -27.22 -2.53
CA VAL A 112 28.95 -26.43 -1.48
C VAL A 112 29.98 -25.61 -0.73
N TYR A 113 29.65 -24.35 -0.43
CA TYR A 113 30.51 -23.41 0.27
C TYR A 113 29.74 -22.71 1.40
N ARG A 114 30.44 -22.39 2.48
CA ARG A 114 29.96 -21.54 3.59
C ARG A 114 30.47 -20.13 3.41
N VAL A 115 29.65 -19.15 3.78
CA VAL A 115 30.04 -17.73 3.77
C VAL A 115 30.83 -17.45 5.03
N LEU A 116 32.12 -17.15 4.89
CA LEU A 116 33.02 -16.79 5.98
C LEU A 116 33.17 -15.27 6.05
N LEU A 117 32.90 -14.69 7.22
CA LEU A 117 33.10 -13.29 7.54
C LEU A 117 34.33 -13.14 8.44
N GLU A 118 35.21 -12.19 8.11
CA GLU A 118 36.44 -11.95 8.86
C GLU A 118 36.54 -10.48 9.30
N GLY A 119 36.84 -10.29 10.58
CA GLY A 119 37.29 -9.03 11.18
C GLY A 119 38.78 -9.13 11.51
N ILE A 120 39.54 -8.07 11.23
CA ILE A 120 40.99 -8.06 11.42
C ILE A 120 41.35 -7.76 12.89
N ARG A 121 40.64 -6.83 13.54
CA ARG A 121 40.89 -6.42 14.95
C ARG A 121 39.57 -6.05 15.68
N PRO A 122 39.22 -6.73 16.77
CA PRO A 122 39.82 -7.99 17.21
C PRO A 122 39.68 -9.04 16.11
N ASN A 123 40.67 -9.93 15.99
CA ASN A 123 40.59 -11.02 15.02
C ASN A 123 39.35 -11.85 15.32
N TRP A 124 38.42 -11.88 14.37
CA TRP A 124 37.13 -12.51 14.54
C TRP A 124 36.75 -13.19 13.23
N ARG A 125 36.30 -14.43 13.33
CA ARG A 125 35.86 -15.22 12.19
C ARG A 125 34.55 -15.89 12.55
N SER A 126 33.58 -15.81 11.64
CA SER A 126 32.33 -16.53 11.80
C SER A 126 31.72 -16.86 10.45
N TYR A 127 31.08 -18.02 10.37
CA TYR A 127 30.29 -18.39 9.21
C TYR A 127 28.89 -17.82 9.34
N LEU A 128 28.33 -17.28 8.25
CA LEU A 128 26.94 -16.82 8.21
C LEU A 128 25.99 -18.03 8.42
N PRO A 129 25.29 -18.14 9.56
CA PRO A 129 24.52 -19.34 9.89
C PRO A 129 23.35 -19.50 8.92
N GLY A 130 23.00 -20.76 8.62
CA GLY A 130 21.87 -21.07 7.76
C GLY A 130 22.02 -20.68 6.28
N THR A 131 23.18 -20.16 5.86
CA THR A 131 23.44 -19.68 4.50
C THR A 131 24.57 -20.45 3.85
N LEU A 132 24.28 -21.11 2.73
CA LEU A 132 25.24 -21.88 1.94
C LEU A 132 25.18 -21.45 0.48
N ILE A 133 26.28 -21.66 -0.24
CA ILE A 133 26.41 -21.35 -1.66
C ILE A 133 26.70 -22.62 -2.43
N ILE A 134 26.04 -22.80 -3.57
CA ILE A 134 26.33 -23.90 -4.49
C ILE A 134 26.90 -23.32 -5.78
N VAL A 135 28.04 -23.85 -6.21
CA VAL A 135 28.72 -23.47 -7.45
C VAL A 135 29.10 -24.76 -8.19
N ALA A 136 28.91 -24.80 -9.50
CA ALA A 136 29.38 -25.93 -10.33
C ALA A 136 30.66 -25.57 -11.07
N GLY A 137 31.40 -26.60 -11.51
CA GLY A 137 32.62 -26.40 -12.31
C GLY A 137 33.88 -26.15 -11.47
N THR A 138 33.81 -26.26 -10.14
CA THR A 138 34.95 -26.08 -9.24
C THR A 138 35.43 -27.41 -8.66
N ALA A 139 36.75 -27.50 -8.41
CA ALA A 139 37.34 -28.65 -7.72
C ALA A 139 36.95 -28.68 -6.22
N GLU A 140 37.05 -29.86 -5.60
CA GLU A 140 36.88 -30.04 -4.16
C GLU A 140 38.06 -29.41 -3.38
N GLY A 141 37.79 -28.72 -2.26
CA GLY A 141 38.81 -28.26 -1.33
C GLY A 141 39.28 -26.80 -1.36
N PRO A 142 39.30 -26.05 -2.48
CA PRO A 142 39.80 -24.68 -2.47
C PRO A 142 38.78 -23.72 -1.84
N MET A 143 39.27 -22.78 -1.04
CA MET A 143 38.53 -21.57 -0.67
C MET A 143 38.41 -20.66 -1.89
N LEU A 144 37.23 -20.14 -2.17
CA LEU A 144 36.99 -19.27 -3.33
C LEU A 144 36.91 -17.80 -2.94
N THR A 145 37.45 -16.98 -3.83
CA THR A 145 37.20 -15.55 -3.96
C THR A 145 36.13 -15.30 -5.03
N PRO A 146 35.57 -14.10 -5.12
CA PRO A 146 34.46 -13.79 -6.05
C PRO A 146 34.80 -14.03 -7.53
N GLU A 147 36.08 -13.96 -7.89
CA GLU A 147 36.60 -14.06 -9.25
C GLU A 147 36.93 -15.50 -9.67
N ASP A 148 37.06 -16.43 -8.72
CA ASP A 148 37.58 -17.78 -8.97
C ASP A 148 36.60 -18.72 -9.70
N ALA A 149 35.30 -18.38 -9.76
CA ALA A 149 34.27 -19.24 -10.34
C ALA A 149 33.56 -18.58 -11.53
N ALA A 150 33.71 -19.19 -12.71
CA ALA A 150 33.18 -18.71 -13.98
C ALA A 150 31.73 -19.19 -14.30
N GLY A 151 30.97 -19.66 -13.31
CA GLY A 151 29.63 -20.26 -13.51
C GLY A 151 28.54 -19.67 -12.61
N MET A 152 27.30 -20.08 -12.89
CA MET A 152 26.12 -19.71 -12.08
C MET A 152 26.32 -20.10 -10.61
N ALA A 153 25.88 -19.25 -9.70
CA ALA A 153 25.95 -19.50 -8.26
C ALA A 153 24.56 -19.48 -7.63
N LEU A 154 24.29 -20.43 -6.73
CA LEU A 154 23.05 -20.48 -5.94
C LEU A 154 23.33 -20.03 -4.51
N LEU A 155 22.57 -19.06 -4.01
CA LEU A 155 22.48 -18.74 -2.59
C LEU A 155 21.32 -19.53 -1.99
N CYS A 156 21.59 -20.30 -0.94
CA CYS A 156 20.62 -21.13 -0.26
C CYS A 156 20.56 -20.68 1.20
N SER A 157 19.50 -19.96 1.58
CA SER A 157 19.35 -19.43 2.93
C SER A 157 18.02 -19.82 3.57
N LEU A 158 17.98 -19.89 4.89
CA LEU A 158 16.75 -20.12 5.65
C LEU A 158 15.77 -18.94 5.55
N SER A 159 16.29 -17.72 5.46
CA SER A 159 15.47 -16.51 5.44
C SER A 159 14.91 -16.14 4.06
N GLN A 160 15.42 -16.71 2.96
CA GLN A 160 15.01 -16.31 1.60
C GLN A 160 14.84 -17.48 0.63
N GLY A 161 15.15 -18.72 1.03
CA GLY A 161 15.07 -19.88 0.14
C GLY A 161 16.23 -19.92 -0.84
N ILE A 162 15.93 -20.22 -2.11
CA ILE A 162 16.92 -20.43 -3.17
C ILE A 162 17.03 -19.16 -4.03
N GLU A 163 18.22 -18.66 -4.33
CA GLU A 163 18.42 -17.56 -5.29
C GLU A 163 19.54 -17.88 -6.28
N ALA A 164 19.26 -17.79 -7.58
CA ALA A 164 20.22 -18.11 -8.65
C ALA A 164 20.85 -16.87 -9.28
N PHE A 165 22.17 -16.75 -9.25
CA PHE A 165 22.98 -15.65 -9.78
C PHE A 165 23.75 -16.06 -11.01
N GLU A 166 24.01 -15.10 -11.90
CA GLU A 166 24.75 -15.30 -13.14
C GLU A 166 26.20 -15.75 -12.91
N SER A 167 26.80 -15.28 -11.81
CA SER A 167 28.15 -15.63 -11.40
C SER A 167 28.33 -15.54 -9.89
N LEU A 168 29.42 -16.11 -9.37
CA LEU A 168 29.82 -15.94 -7.97
C LEU A 168 30.14 -14.47 -7.64
N ALA A 169 30.70 -13.71 -8.59
CA ALA A 169 30.92 -12.27 -8.44
C ALA A 169 29.62 -11.48 -8.26
N ALA A 170 28.59 -11.78 -9.08
CA ALA A 170 27.27 -11.15 -8.97
C ALA A 170 26.56 -11.50 -7.65
N LEU A 171 26.73 -12.74 -7.16
CA LEU A 171 26.26 -13.15 -5.84
C LEU A 171 27.00 -12.39 -4.74
N HIS A 172 28.33 -12.31 -4.84
CA HIS A 172 29.19 -11.65 -3.85
C HIS A 172 28.81 -10.19 -3.67
N GLN A 173 28.72 -9.43 -4.77
CA GLN A 173 28.34 -8.03 -4.74
C GLN A 173 26.99 -7.85 -4.03
N GLU A 174 26.00 -8.66 -4.40
CA GLU A 174 24.67 -8.57 -3.82
C GLU A 174 24.66 -8.95 -2.33
N LEU A 175 25.42 -9.96 -1.91
CA LEU A 175 25.50 -10.39 -0.52
C LEU A 175 26.20 -9.35 0.36
N CYS A 176 27.30 -8.77 -0.10
CA CYS A 176 28.01 -7.68 0.58
C CYS A 176 27.09 -6.46 0.75
N GLU A 177 26.38 -6.05 -0.30
CA GLU A 177 25.44 -4.93 -0.24
C GLU A 177 24.27 -5.19 0.73
N ARG A 178 23.79 -6.43 0.86
CA ARG A 178 22.73 -6.79 1.83
C ARG A 178 23.23 -6.76 3.27
N LEU A 179 24.43 -7.28 3.52
CA LEU A 179 25.02 -7.33 4.87
C LEU A 179 25.36 -5.93 5.39
N GLU A 180 25.72 -5.01 4.49
CA GLU A 180 26.07 -3.62 4.83
C GLU A 180 24.85 -2.69 4.91
N ASP A 181 23.66 -3.16 4.53
CA ASP A 181 22.40 -2.43 4.69
C ASP A 181 21.73 -2.81 6.03
N PRO A 182 21.48 -1.86 6.95
CA PRO A 182 20.89 -2.13 8.27
C PRO A 182 19.51 -2.83 8.25
N LEU A 183 18.72 -2.68 7.18
CA LEU A 183 17.43 -3.36 7.05
C LEU A 183 17.58 -4.72 6.38
N GLN A 184 18.34 -4.80 5.28
CA GLN A 184 18.47 -6.05 4.52
C GLN A 184 19.37 -7.08 5.21
N SER A 185 20.25 -6.63 6.10
CA SER A 185 21.08 -7.50 6.93
C SER A 185 20.27 -8.23 7.98
N LYS A 186 19.19 -7.67 8.53
CA LYS A 186 18.39 -8.30 9.60
C LYS A 186 17.97 -9.74 9.27
N PRO A 187 17.34 -10.04 8.11
CA PRO A 187 17.03 -11.42 7.73
C PRO A 187 18.26 -12.32 7.53
N LEU A 188 19.44 -11.79 7.20
CA LEU A 188 20.66 -12.60 7.07
C LEU A 188 21.30 -12.88 8.43
N LEU A 189 21.12 -11.98 9.39
CA LEU A 189 21.72 -12.03 10.71
C LEU A 189 20.77 -12.57 11.80
N HIS A 190 19.53 -12.95 11.46
CA HIS A 190 18.51 -13.37 12.44
C HIS A 190 18.87 -14.60 13.29
N LEU A 191 19.86 -15.39 12.87
CA LEU A 191 20.38 -16.54 13.62
C LEU A 191 21.58 -16.17 14.51
N TYR A 192 22.13 -14.97 14.38
CA TYR A 192 23.14 -14.45 15.29
C TYR A 192 22.49 -13.84 16.54
N THR A 193 23.24 -13.81 17.64
CA THR A 193 22.96 -12.92 18.78
C THR A 193 23.26 -11.47 18.41
N ASP A 194 22.66 -10.50 19.11
CA ASP A 194 22.85 -9.07 18.82
C ASP A 194 24.34 -8.68 18.81
N ALA A 195 25.12 -9.15 19.81
CA ALA A 195 26.56 -8.91 19.88
C ALA A 195 27.34 -9.52 18.70
N GLN A 196 26.92 -10.67 18.18
CA GLN A 196 27.53 -11.26 16.97
C GLN A 196 27.13 -10.48 15.72
N ALA A 197 25.86 -10.06 15.62
CA ALA A 197 25.38 -9.24 14.51
C ALA A 197 26.14 -7.90 14.43
N ASP A 198 26.43 -7.27 15.56
CA ASP A 198 27.25 -6.05 15.61
C ASP A 198 28.68 -6.30 15.14
N ARG A 199 29.28 -7.44 15.51
CA ARG A 199 30.60 -7.84 14.98
C ARG A 199 30.58 -8.10 13.48
N VAL A 200 29.50 -8.68 12.95
CA VAL A 200 29.32 -8.86 11.50
C VAL A 200 29.31 -7.51 10.79
N ARG A 201 28.65 -6.48 11.35
CA ARG A 201 28.65 -5.12 10.77
C ARG A 201 30.03 -4.47 10.74
N LEU A 202 30.97 -4.96 11.53
CA LEU A 202 32.37 -4.51 11.57
C LEU A 202 33.32 -5.40 10.74
N SER A 203 32.80 -6.46 10.12
CA SER A 203 33.60 -7.34 9.26
C SER A 203 34.13 -6.59 8.04
N GLN A 204 35.34 -6.96 7.61
CA GLN A 204 36.05 -6.24 6.54
C GLN A 204 36.25 -7.11 5.30
N ARG A 205 35.99 -8.42 5.41
CA ARG A 205 36.19 -9.38 4.33
C ARG A 205 35.13 -10.47 4.37
N LEU A 206 34.69 -10.88 3.18
CA LEU A 206 33.79 -12.01 2.95
C LEU A 206 34.45 -13.00 1.99
N ARG A 207 34.50 -14.28 2.36
CA ARG A 207 35.08 -15.39 1.58
C ARG A 207 34.16 -16.60 1.53
N TYR A 208 34.47 -17.55 0.65
CA TYR A 208 33.70 -18.77 0.47
C TYR A 208 34.53 -20.00 0.82
N ASP A 209 34.25 -20.60 1.97
CA ASP A 209 34.97 -21.76 2.48
C ASP A 209 34.30 -23.05 2.02
N TRP A 210 35.09 -24.01 1.51
CA TRP A 210 34.52 -25.26 0.97
C TRP A 210 33.94 -26.11 2.09
N TYR A 211 32.77 -26.70 1.83
CA TYR A 211 32.04 -27.48 2.82
C TYR A 211 31.85 -28.93 2.35
N ALA A 212 32.38 -29.87 3.15
CA ALA A 212 32.44 -31.28 2.80
C ALA A 212 31.20 -32.09 3.21
N ASP A 213 30.35 -31.54 4.09
CA ASP A 213 29.21 -32.25 4.67
C ASP A 213 27.86 -31.84 4.04
N SER A 214 26.78 -32.41 4.58
CA SER A 214 25.41 -32.17 4.13
C SER A 214 24.96 -30.73 4.35
N LEU A 215 24.53 -30.06 3.28
CA LEU A 215 23.97 -28.70 3.35
C LEU A 215 22.74 -28.62 4.25
N LEU A 216 21.95 -29.70 4.32
CA LEU A 216 20.72 -29.77 5.11
C LEU A 216 21.04 -29.82 6.61
N GLU A 217 22.04 -30.63 6.97
CA GLU A 217 22.52 -30.73 8.36
C GLU A 217 23.07 -29.39 8.83
N ALA A 218 23.88 -28.72 8.00
CA ALA A 218 24.39 -27.39 8.32
C ALA A 218 23.28 -26.36 8.60
N GLN A 219 22.18 -26.37 7.82
CA GLN A 219 21.05 -25.46 8.06
C GLN A 219 20.30 -25.79 9.34
N ILE A 220 19.96 -27.07 9.58
CA ILE A 220 19.21 -27.48 10.76
C ILE A 220 20.02 -27.28 12.04
N ASP A 221 21.30 -27.61 12.03
CA ASP A 221 22.19 -27.43 13.18
C ASP A 221 22.38 -25.93 13.48
N SER A 222 22.43 -25.06 12.47
CA SER A 222 22.45 -23.61 12.66
C SER A 222 21.21 -23.09 13.39
N VAL A 223 20.02 -23.62 13.08
CA VAL A 223 18.75 -23.21 13.71
C VAL A 223 18.68 -23.67 15.16
N ILE A 224 19.02 -24.93 15.41
CA ILE A 224 19.02 -25.51 16.76
C ILE A 224 20.06 -24.79 17.64
N GLU A 225 21.23 -24.48 17.10
CA GLU A 225 22.26 -23.74 17.82
C GLU A 225 21.83 -22.29 18.10
N ALA A 226 21.20 -21.60 17.14
CA ALA A 226 20.66 -20.26 17.36
C ALA A 226 19.59 -20.26 18.48
N GLN A 227 18.71 -21.26 18.52
CA GLN A 227 17.72 -21.43 19.59
C GLN A 227 18.40 -21.56 20.96
N ARG A 228 19.46 -22.39 21.06
CA ARG A 228 20.24 -22.57 22.30
C ARG A 228 20.95 -21.28 22.72
N GLN A 229 21.51 -20.54 21.77
CA GLN A 229 22.20 -19.27 22.05
C GLN A 229 21.23 -18.19 22.52
N ARG A 230 20.04 -18.07 21.91
CA ARG A 230 18.98 -17.13 22.37
C ARG A 230 18.55 -17.42 23.81
N LEU A 231 18.39 -18.70 24.17
CA LEU A 231 18.08 -19.09 25.56
C LEU A 231 19.25 -18.84 26.52
N SER A 232 20.48 -18.74 26.02
CA SER A 232 21.65 -18.50 26.86
C SER A 232 21.83 -17.02 27.24
N ASP A 233 21.10 -16.10 26.60
CA ASP A 233 21.14 -14.67 26.88
C ASP A 233 20.70 -14.36 28.32
N THR A 234 21.58 -13.73 29.10
CA THR A 234 21.29 -13.35 30.49
C THR A 234 20.20 -12.29 30.59
N GLY A 235 20.05 -11.44 29.58
CA GLY A 235 19.01 -10.41 29.51
C GLY A 235 17.60 -11.01 29.37
N LEU A 236 17.48 -12.22 28.82
CA LEU A 236 16.21 -12.96 28.71
C LEU A 236 15.69 -13.43 30.07
N TRP A 237 16.60 -13.77 30.98
CA TRP A 237 16.28 -14.29 32.32
C TRP A 237 16.16 -13.19 33.39
N SER A 238 16.35 -11.93 33.01
CA SER A 238 16.11 -10.79 33.89
C SER A 238 14.61 -10.55 34.13
N SER A 239 14.25 -10.17 35.37
CA SER A 239 12.86 -9.89 35.76
C SER A 239 12.29 -8.73 34.94
N SER A 240 11.30 -9.02 34.09
CA SER A 240 10.61 -8.02 33.27
C SER A 240 9.12 -8.37 33.09
N PRO A 241 8.23 -7.37 32.87
CA PRO A 241 6.78 -7.62 32.75
C PRO A 241 6.38 -8.54 31.57
N HIS A 242 7.27 -8.72 30.60
CA HIS A 242 7.04 -9.49 29.38
C HIS A 242 7.99 -10.70 29.25
N GLN A 243 8.54 -11.17 30.37
CA GLN A 243 9.57 -12.21 30.38
C GLN A 243 9.11 -13.52 29.72
N HIS A 244 7.93 -14.04 30.08
CA HIS A 244 7.37 -15.26 29.46
C HIS A 244 7.22 -15.12 27.94
N THR A 245 6.70 -13.98 27.46
CA THR A 245 6.55 -13.72 26.03
C THR A 245 7.90 -13.68 25.32
N ARG A 246 8.93 -13.09 25.94
CA ARG A 246 10.29 -13.07 25.38
C ARG A 246 10.90 -14.47 25.30
N ILE A 247 10.72 -15.31 26.33
CA ILE A 247 11.23 -16.69 26.32
C ILE A 247 10.51 -17.51 25.26
N HIS A 248 9.18 -17.41 25.16
CA HIS A 248 8.42 -18.09 24.10
C HIS A 248 8.95 -17.72 22.71
N LYS A 249 9.12 -16.41 22.46
CA LYS A 249 9.69 -15.90 21.20
C LYS A 249 11.12 -16.40 20.93
N ALA A 250 11.94 -16.56 21.97
CA ALA A 250 13.29 -17.11 21.83
C ALA A 250 13.30 -18.60 21.44
N MET A 251 12.24 -19.33 21.77
CA MET A 251 12.07 -20.75 21.47
C MET A 251 11.41 -21.03 20.12
N GLU A 252 10.68 -20.08 19.55
CA GLU A 252 10.04 -20.22 18.24
C GLU A 252 11.08 -20.46 17.14
N LEU A 253 10.84 -21.49 16.30
CA LEU A 253 11.65 -21.80 15.12
C LEU A 253 10.86 -21.77 13.80
N TRP A 254 9.54 -21.66 13.90
CA TRP A 254 8.63 -21.78 12.78
C TRP A 254 8.96 -20.80 11.65
N HIS A 255 9.40 -19.59 12.00
CA HIS A 255 9.72 -18.57 11.02
C HIS A 255 10.98 -18.91 10.21
N GLU A 256 11.95 -19.61 10.80
CA GLU A 256 13.21 -19.99 10.16
C GLU A 256 13.13 -21.25 9.30
N VAL A 257 12.28 -22.22 9.68
CA VAL A 257 12.22 -23.52 8.97
C VAL A 257 10.97 -23.69 8.10
N GLY A 258 9.94 -22.87 8.29
CA GLY A 258 8.68 -22.94 7.54
C GLY A 258 8.75 -22.41 6.09
N ALA A 259 7.61 -22.47 5.40
CA ALA A 259 7.46 -22.10 3.99
C ALA A 259 7.29 -20.59 3.75
N LYS A 260 6.98 -19.80 4.80
CA LYS A 260 6.71 -18.35 4.68
C LYS A 260 7.82 -17.58 3.93
N PRO A 261 9.12 -17.74 4.27
CA PRO A 261 10.18 -17.00 3.57
C PRO A 261 10.28 -17.40 2.09
N ILE A 262 10.05 -18.68 1.78
CA ILE A 262 10.04 -19.23 0.42
C ILE A 262 8.92 -18.59 -0.40
N LEU A 263 7.71 -18.51 0.16
CA LEU A 263 6.55 -17.89 -0.51
C LEU A 263 6.75 -16.39 -0.74
N GLN A 264 7.32 -15.67 0.23
CA GLN A 264 7.66 -14.25 0.06
C GLN A 264 8.67 -14.03 -1.07
N THR A 265 9.69 -14.87 -1.15
CA THR A 265 10.66 -14.85 -2.25
C THR A 265 10.00 -15.16 -3.60
N ARG A 266 9.13 -16.19 -3.63
CA ARG A 266 8.36 -16.57 -4.83
C ARG A 266 7.53 -15.40 -5.36
N TYR A 267 6.70 -14.78 -4.52
CA TYR A 267 5.83 -13.67 -4.94
C TYR A 267 6.64 -12.47 -5.43
N SER A 268 7.77 -12.16 -4.77
CA SER A 268 8.69 -11.12 -5.23
C SER A 268 9.27 -11.43 -6.62
N ARG A 269 9.66 -12.69 -6.87
CA ARG A 269 10.21 -13.12 -8.16
C ARG A 269 9.15 -13.16 -9.26
N LEU A 270 7.93 -13.56 -8.94
CA LEU A 270 6.79 -13.53 -9.86
C LEU A 270 6.44 -12.08 -10.26
N LEU A 271 6.50 -11.14 -9.31
CA LEU A 271 6.34 -9.71 -9.60
C LEU A 271 7.44 -9.18 -10.53
N GLU A 272 8.71 -9.55 -10.27
CA GLU A 272 9.84 -9.15 -11.09
C GLU A 272 9.76 -9.75 -12.51
N LYS A 273 9.42 -11.03 -12.63
CA LYS A 273 9.27 -11.72 -13.92
C LYS A 273 8.19 -11.08 -14.79
N ASN A 274 7.12 -10.56 -14.19
CA ASN A 274 5.99 -9.95 -14.89
C ASN A 274 6.04 -8.41 -14.89
N LEU A 275 7.20 -7.83 -14.56
CA LEU A 275 7.47 -6.39 -14.72
C LEU A 275 7.26 -5.94 -16.19
N PRO A 276 6.58 -4.81 -16.44
CA PRO A 276 6.54 -4.16 -17.74
C PRO A 276 7.93 -3.75 -18.23
N ASN A 277 8.14 -3.75 -19.54
CA ASN A 277 9.44 -3.37 -20.14
C ASN A 277 9.88 -1.96 -19.75
N TRP A 278 8.95 -1.00 -19.76
CA TRP A 278 9.26 0.38 -19.38
C TRP A 278 9.79 0.47 -17.94
N LEU A 279 9.27 -0.37 -17.04
CA LEU A 279 9.65 -0.38 -15.64
C LEU A 279 10.99 -1.11 -15.41
N ARG A 280 11.27 -2.21 -16.14
CA ARG A 280 12.59 -2.86 -16.12
C ARG A 280 13.70 -1.94 -16.60
N ASN A 281 13.39 -1.07 -17.57
CA ASN A 281 14.32 -0.13 -18.17
C ASN A 281 14.35 1.22 -17.44
N THR A 282 13.51 1.41 -16.42
CA THR A 282 13.52 2.64 -15.62
C THR A 282 14.79 2.70 -14.77
N SER A 283 15.40 3.88 -14.68
CA SER A 283 16.58 4.08 -13.83
C SER A 283 16.26 3.77 -12.36
N ALA A 284 17.30 3.46 -11.57
CA ALA A 284 17.13 3.22 -10.13
C ALA A 284 16.43 4.40 -9.42
N GLN A 285 16.74 5.63 -9.82
CA GLN A 285 16.07 6.85 -9.35
C GLN A 285 14.58 6.87 -9.73
N GLY A 286 14.22 6.50 -10.95
CA GLY A 286 12.82 6.48 -11.38
C GLY A 286 11.98 5.43 -10.67
N LEU A 287 12.56 4.25 -10.42
CA LEU A 287 11.94 3.22 -9.59
C LEU A 287 11.74 3.70 -8.15
N SER A 288 12.77 4.32 -7.57
CA SER A 288 12.72 4.89 -6.23
C SER A 288 11.60 5.93 -6.09
N HIS A 289 11.52 6.88 -7.03
CA HIS A 289 10.50 7.91 -7.08
C HIS A 289 9.08 7.34 -7.20
N MET A 290 8.90 6.29 -8.02
CA MET A 290 7.61 5.59 -8.14
C MET A 290 7.20 4.91 -6.84
N MET A 291 8.12 4.19 -6.21
CA MET A 291 7.84 3.49 -4.97
C MET A 291 7.55 4.45 -3.81
N GLN A 292 8.22 5.60 -3.77
CA GLN A 292 7.91 6.67 -2.82
C GLN A 292 6.48 7.19 -2.99
N ALA A 293 6.07 7.50 -4.22
CA ALA A 293 4.71 7.98 -4.47
C ALA A 293 3.65 6.93 -4.13
N MET A 294 3.95 5.63 -4.35
CA MET A 294 3.07 4.53 -3.90
C MET A 294 3.02 4.42 -2.37
N GLN A 295 4.14 4.53 -1.67
CA GLN A 295 4.17 4.50 -0.20
C GLN A 295 3.43 5.69 0.41
N GLU A 296 3.59 6.89 -0.16
CA GLU A 296 2.83 8.08 0.24
C GLU A 296 1.33 7.84 0.12
N LEU A 297 0.88 7.27 -1.01
CA LEU A 297 -0.50 6.91 -1.23
C LEU A 297 -1.00 5.90 -0.19
N VAL A 298 -0.25 4.82 0.07
CA VAL A 298 -0.64 3.80 1.05
C VAL A 298 -0.72 4.42 2.46
N ALA A 299 0.27 5.19 2.87
CA ALA A 299 0.28 5.86 4.17
C ALA A 299 -0.89 6.84 4.34
N ILE A 300 -1.20 7.63 3.30
CA ILE A 300 -2.34 8.56 3.32
C ILE A 300 -3.65 7.79 3.33
N ALA A 301 -3.75 6.68 2.62
CA ALA A 301 -4.94 5.83 2.61
C ALA A 301 -5.18 5.16 3.98
N GLU A 302 -4.12 4.70 4.66
CA GLU A 302 -4.19 4.18 6.02
C GLU A 302 -4.61 5.26 7.03
N GLN A 303 -4.03 6.46 6.94
CA GLN A 303 -4.46 7.60 7.75
C GLN A 303 -5.91 8.01 7.49
N ALA A 304 -6.37 7.85 6.25
CA ALA A 304 -7.74 8.10 5.85
C ALA A 304 -8.71 6.98 6.25
N ALA A 305 -8.24 5.82 6.74
CA ALA A 305 -9.09 4.73 7.21
C ALA A 305 -9.42 4.92 8.70
N ALA A 306 -10.36 5.83 9.02
CA ALA A 306 -10.80 6.02 10.41
C ALA A 306 -11.66 4.84 10.91
N PRO A 307 -11.55 4.45 12.20
CA PRO A 307 -12.50 3.51 12.79
C PRO A 307 -13.90 4.15 12.83
N GLY A 308 -14.82 3.61 12.02
CA GLY A 308 -16.26 3.92 12.07
C GLY A 308 -16.82 4.87 11.00
N VAL A 309 -15.98 5.52 10.18
CA VAL A 309 -16.46 6.36 9.06
C VAL A 309 -16.40 5.58 7.75
N LEU A 310 -17.57 5.29 7.19
CA LEU A 310 -17.70 4.56 5.93
C LEU A 310 -17.06 5.33 4.76
N SER A 311 -16.35 4.60 3.88
CA SER A 311 -15.90 5.10 2.57
C SER A 311 -17.09 5.58 1.73
N PHE A 312 -16.86 6.35 0.67
CA PHE A 312 -17.96 6.82 -0.20
C PHE A 312 -18.78 5.66 -0.79
N ASN A 313 -18.12 4.58 -1.21
CA ASN A 313 -18.77 3.38 -1.71
C ASN A 313 -19.50 2.61 -0.61
N ASP A 314 -18.88 2.44 0.57
CA ASP A 314 -19.55 1.77 1.71
C ASP A 314 -20.74 2.60 2.23
N PHE A 315 -20.64 3.92 2.17
CA PHE A 315 -21.72 4.84 2.49
C PHE A 315 -22.86 4.71 1.49
N LYS A 316 -22.57 4.66 0.18
CA LYS A 316 -23.56 4.45 -0.89
C LYS A 316 -24.25 3.09 -0.77
N GLN A 317 -23.50 2.03 -0.44
CA GLN A 317 -24.05 0.69 -0.25
C GLN A 317 -24.93 0.61 1.01
N ARG A 318 -24.44 1.12 2.14
CA ARG A 318 -25.17 1.03 3.42
C ARG A 318 -26.37 1.96 3.47
N ASN A 319 -26.28 3.14 2.85
CA ASN A 319 -27.34 4.13 2.80
C ASN A 319 -27.86 4.23 1.38
N SER A 320 -28.16 3.10 0.73
CA SER A 320 -28.83 3.11 -0.56
C SER A 320 -30.22 3.74 -0.43
N LEU A 321 -30.73 4.34 -1.51
CA LEU A 321 -32.06 4.96 -1.55
C LEU A 321 -33.15 4.00 -1.03
N LEU A 322 -33.18 2.77 -1.57
CA LEU A 322 -34.12 1.72 -1.16
C LEU A 322 -33.91 1.30 0.31
N GLY A 323 -32.67 1.06 0.74
CA GLY A 323 -32.37 0.65 2.11
C GLY A 323 -32.75 1.71 3.14
N TRP A 324 -32.50 2.98 2.82
CA TRP A 324 -32.87 4.14 3.63
C TRP A 324 -34.40 4.31 3.69
N ALA A 325 -35.08 4.22 2.55
CA ALA A 325 -36.54 4.29 2.48
C ALA A 325 -37.18 3.17 3.32
N ASN A 326 -36.70 1.94 3.19
CA ASN A 326 -37.19 0.79 3.95
C ASN A 326 -36.97 0.93 5.45
N ALA A 327 -35.83 1.46 5.88
CA ALA A 327 -35.59 1.74 7.29
C ALA A 327 -36.61 2.73 7.87
N ARG A 328 -36.91 3.82 7.13
CA ARG A 328 -37.91 4.82 7.55
C ARG A 328 -39.34 4.30 7.51
N LEU A 329 -39.69 3.52 6.50
CA LEU A 329 -40.99 2.85 6.42
C LEU A 329 -41.18 1.88 7.60
N ARG A 330 -40.18 1.05 7.91
CA ARG A 330 -40.22 0.14 9.08
C ARG A 330 -40.33 0.91 10.40
N GLU A 331 -39.56 1.97 10.57
CA GLU A 331 -39.62 2.83 11.75
C GLU A 331 -41.03 3.39 11.95
N ARG A 332 -41.65 3.86 10.87
CA ARG A 332 -42.99 4.44 10.88
C ARG A 332 -44.09 3.42 11.11
N LEU A 333 -44.03 2.25 10.45
CA LEU A 333 -44.95 1.14 10.69
C LEU A 333 -44.87 0.64 12.15
N ARG A 334 -43.65 0.59 12.72
CA ARG A 334 -43.45 0.18 14.11
C ARG A 334 -43.96 1.25 15.09
N HIS A 335 -43.67 2.52 14.85
CA HIS A 335 -44.03 3.62 15.74
C HIS A 335 -45.55 3.90 15.71
N ASP A 336 -46.14 4.00 14.53
CA ASP A 336 -47.53 4.47 14.38
C ASP A 336 -48.55 3.34 14.55
N LEU A 337 -48.15 2.10 14.21
CA LEU A 337 -49.04 0.92 14.15
C LEU A 337 -48.58 -0.26 15.02
N GLY A 338 -47.40 -0.19 15.65
CA GLY A 338 -46.82 -1.34 16.36
C GLY A 338 -46.50 -2.54 15.46
N TYR A 339 -46.42 -2.32 14.14
CA TYR A 339 -46.36 -3.39 13.15
C TYR A 339 -44.93 -3.57 12.62
N ALA A 340 -44.32 -4.71 12.95
CA ALA A 340 -42.99 -5.09 12.47
C ALA A 340 -43.13 -6.05 11.27
N ALA A 341 -43.18 -5.49 10.07
CA ALA A 341 -43.13 -6.22 8.81
C ALA A 341 -42.17 -5.57 7.83
N ASP A 342 -41.71 -6.34 6.85
CA ASP A 342 -40.88 -5.81 5.78
C ASP A 342 -41.74 -5.02 4.78
N PRO A 343 -41.39 -3.77 4.42
CA PRO A 343 -42.15 -2.99 3.43
C PRO A 343 -42.30 -3.70 2.08
N GLY A 344 -41.34 -4.53 1.67
CA GLY A 344 -41.45 -5.36 0.46
C GLY A 344 -42.56 -6.41 0.51
N ASP A 345 -42.98 -6.84 1.71
CA ASP A 345 -44.09 -7.79 1.89
C ASP A 345 -45.46 -7.11 1.86
N ILE A 346 -45.52 -5.78 1.83
CA ILE A 346 -46.75 -5.00 1.77
C ILE A 346 -46.99 -4.58 0.33
N LYS A 347 -48.02 -5.12 -0.30
CA LYS A 347 -48.39 -4.83 -1.69
C LYS A 347 -49.60 -3.91 -1.74
N ILE A 348 -49.53 -2.93 -2.63
CA ILE A 348 -50.61 -2.02 -2.96
C ILE A 348 -51.05 -2.36 -4.38
N VAL A 349 -52.30 -2.80 -4.48
CA VAL A 349 -52.95 -3.14 -5.74
C VAL A 349 -53.83 -1.96 -6.13
N VAL A 350 -53.61 -1.38 -7.30
CA VAL A 350 -54.44 -0.34 -7.88
C VAL A 350 -54.95 -0.84 -9.22
N VAL A 351 -56.25 -0.71 -9.47
CA VAL A 351 -56.85 -1.13 -10.74
C VAL A 351 -57.00 0.10 -11.61
N ARG A 352 -56.30 0.14 -12.74
CA ARG A 352 -56.31 1.27 -13.67
C ARG A 352 -57.02 0.91 -14.96
N ALA A 353 -57.81 1.85 -15.48
CA ALA A 353 -58.44 1.75 -16.78
C ALA A 353 -57.44 2.11 -17.90
N ARG A 354 -56.87 1.11 -18.58
CA ARG A 354 -55.98 1.28 -19.73
C ARG A 354 -56.78 1.22 -21.03
N ARG A 355 -56.78 2.30 -21.81
CA ARG A 355 -57.50 2.36 -23.09
C ARG A 355 -56.67 1.68 -24.20
N THR A 356 -57.23 0.67 -24.88
CA THR A 356 -56.54 -0.14 -25.90
C THR A 356 -57.00 0.12 -27.33
N GLY A 357 -58.01 0.97 -27.54
CA GLY A 357 -58.60 1.31 -28.85
C GLY A 357 -58.19 2.67 -29.44
N ALA A 358 -58.49 2.88 -30.73
CA ALA A 358 -58.15 4.10 -31.47
C ALA A 358 -58.88 5.37 -30.95
N VAL A 359 -58.20 6.51 -31.05
CA VAL A 359 -58.68 7.82 -30.60
C VAL A 359 -59.84 8.32 -31.47
N LEU A 360 -61.05 8.38 -30.92
CA LEU A 360 -62.07 9.31 -31.42
C LEU A 360 -61.82 10.67 -30.75
N HIS A 361 -61.38 11.66 -31.53
CA HIS A 361 -61.34 13.04 -31.09
C HIS A 361 -62.79 13.54 -30.89
N PRO A 362 -63.19 14.02 -29.70
CA PRO A 362 -64.56 14.46 -29.45
C PRO A 362 -64.98 15.71 -30.26
N PHE A 363 -64.09 16.30 -31.06
CA PHE A 363 -64.34 17.51 -31.86
C PHE A 363 -64.01 17.37 -33.37
N ALA A 364 -63.80 16.16 -33.90
CA ALA A 364 -63.55 15.97 -35.34
C ALA A 364 -64.87 15.82 -36.12
N ILE A 365 -65.23 16.83 -36.91
CA ILE A 365 -66.44 16.86 -37.77
C ILE A 365 -66.14 16.32 -39.19
N SER A 366 -65.41 15.20 -39.29
CA SER A 366 -65.08 14.61 -40.60
C SER A 366 -65.61 13.18 -40.70
N SER A 367 -66.43 12.93 -41.73
CA SER A 367 -67.08 11.65 -42.03
C SER A 367 -66.17 10.63 -42.74
N TYR A 368 -64.85 10.79 -42.68
CA TYR A 368 -63.91 9.83 -43.26
C TYR A 368 -63.12 9.09 -42.18
N VAL A 369 -63.51 7.84 -41.92
CA VAL A 369 -62.69 6.86 -41.17
C VAL A 369 -61.90 6.07 -42.20
N THR A 370 -60.57 6.17 -42.17
CA THR A 370 -59.68 5.37 -43.02
C THR A 370 -59.68 3.90 -42.57
N TYR A 371 -59.94 3.01 -43.52
CA TYR A 371 -60.06 1.56 -43.40
C TYR A 371 -58.84 0.82 -42.80
N ALA A 372 -57.72 1.51 -42.56
CA ALA A 372 -56.49 0.92 -42.03
C ALA A 372 -56.48 0.70 -40.50
N GLY A 373 -57.42 1.27 -39.75
CA GLY A 373 -57.48 1.14 -38.28
C GLY A 373 -58.24 -0.08 -37.75
N MET A 374 -58.94 -0.84 -38.60
CA MET A 374 -59.75 -1.98 -38.18
C MET A 374 -59.05 -3.30 -38.48
N ARG A 375 -58.14 -3.73 -37.60
CA ARG A 375 -57.71 -5.13 -37.57
C ARG A 375 -57.57 -5.66 -36.14
N ARG A 376 -58.75 -5.95 -35.57
CA ARG A 376 -59.11 -7.00 -34.58
C ARG A 376 -58.48 -6.93 -33.17
N VAL A 377 -59.11 -7.34 -32.06
CA VAL A 377 -60.44 -7.92 -31.71
C VAL A 377 -60.54 -7.94 -30.17
N GLY A 378 -61.71 -7.63 -29.60
CA GLY A 378 -62.04 -7.75 -28.17
C GLY A 378 -63.08 -6.71 -27.74
N ASP A 379 -64.12 -7.13 -27.01
CA ASP A 379 -65.34 -6.33 -26.70
C ASP A 379 -65.17 -5.16 -25.71
N GLU A 380 -63.95 -4.85 -25.27
CA GLU A 380 -63.71 -3.82 -24.25
C GLU A 380 -62.76 -2.73 -24.78
N MET A 381 -63.27 -1.49 -24.88
CA MET A 381 -62.48 -0.30 -25.23
C MET A 381 -61.53 0.15 -24.12
N VAL A 382 -61.63 -0.48 -22.95
CA VAL A 382 -60.89 -0.19 -21.72
C VAL A 382 -60.50 -1.52 -21.10
N GLU A 383 -59.20 -1.81 -21.05
CA GLU A 383 -58.61 -2.92 -20.32
C GLU A 383 -58.36 -2.49 -18.87
N MET A 384 -58.96 -3.17 -17.90
CA MET A 384 -58.65 -2.94 -16.48
C MET A 384 -57.34 -3.66 -16.14
N VAL A 385 -56.28 -2.91 -15.90
CA VAL A 385 -54.96 -3.44 -15.57
C VAL A 385 -54.72 -3.30 -14.09
N GLU A 386 -54.48 -4.42 -13.42
CA GLU A 386 -54.01 -4.42 -12.03
C GLU A 386 -52.53 -4.03 -11.98
N GLU A 387 -52.24 -2.89 -11.36
CA GLU A 387 -50.88 -2.48 -11.06
C GLU A 387 -50.57 -2.85 -9.60
N ILE A 388 -49.68 -3.82 -9.42
CA ILE A 388 -49.24 -4.28 -8.10
C ILE A 388 -47.86 -3.68 -7.85
N ASN A 389 -47.76 -2.79 -6.87
CA ASN A 389 -46.50 -2.23 -6.40
C ASN A 389 -46.30 -2.60 -4.93
N THR A 390 -45.06 -2.86 -4.53
CA THR A 390 -44.70 -2.96 -3.12
C THR A 390 -44.73 -1.58 -2.46
N LEU A 391 -44.80 -1.54 -1.12
CA LEU A 391 -44.83 -0.28 -0.37
C LEU A 391 -43.57 0.56 -0.59
N GLU A 392 -42.43 -0.10 -0.77
CA GLU A 392 -41.15 0.53 -1.09
C GLU A 392 -41.15 1.17 -2.48
N GLU A 393 -41.69 0.48 -3.51
CA GLU A 393 -41.82 1.04 -4.86
C GLU A 393 -42.77 2.25 -4.89
N ILE A 394 -43.89 2.20 -4.16
CA ILE A 394 -44.81 3.34 -4.02
C ILE A 394 -44.13 4.50 -3.28
N ALA A 395 -43.30 4.24 -2.28
CA ALA A 395 -42.59 5.29 -1.56
C ALA A 395 -41.57 6.02 -2.46
N LEU A 396 -40.92 5.32 -3.39
CA LEU A 396 -39.98 5.90 -4.36
C LEU A 396 -40.67 6.69 -5.48
N LYS A 397 -41.77 6.15 -6.02
CA LYS A 397 -42.60 6.81 -7.05
C LYS A 397 -43.37 8.00 -6.47
N ASN A 398 -43.62 7.98 -5.17
CA ASN A 398 -44.48 8.90 -4.44
C ASN A 398 -45.92 8.91 -5.03
N LEU A 399 -46.88 9.57 -4.37
CA LEU A 399 -48.29 9.55 -4.77
C LEU A 399 -48.80 10.98 -5.01
N PRO A 400 -49.56 11.22 -6.09
CA PRO A 400 -50.11 12.55 -6.36
C PRO A 400 -51.10 12.98 -5.28
N TRP A 401 -51.30 14.30 -5.16
CA TRP A 401 -52.27 14.87 -4.23
C TRP A 401 -53.66 14.27 -4.47
N PHE A 402 -54.03 14.06 -5.74
CA PHE A 402 -55.26 13.40 -6.15
C PHE A 402 -54.99 12.41 -7.29
N ASP A 403 -55.40 11.16 -7.10
CA ASP A 403 -55.43 10.09 -8.11
C ASP A 403 -56.75 9.36 -7.92
N THR A 404 -57.62 9.45 -8.91
CA THR A 404 -58.97 8.89 -8.89
C THR A 404 -58.93 7.37 -8.80
N ASP A 405 -58.01 6.72 -9.51
CA ASP A 405 -57.89 5.27 -9.54
C ASP A 405 -57.37 4.75 -8.20
N TYR A 406 -56.38 5.43 -7.61
CA TYR A 406 -55.88 5.11 -6.28
C TYR A 406 -56.97 5.32 -5.20
N TRP A 407 -57.72 6.42 -5.28
CA TRP A 407 -58.78 6.70 -4.30
C TRP A 407 -59.92 5.67 -4.35
N LEU A 408 -60.29 5.22 -5.55
CA LEU A 408 -61.41 4.29 -5.76
C LEU A 408 -61.05 2.81 -5.60
N THR A 409 -59.83 2.42 -5.99
CA THR A 409 -59.51 1.00 -6.22
C THR A 409 -58.32 0.48 -5.41
N ALA A 410 -57.56 1.34 -4.73
CA ALA A 410 -56.37 0.90 -4.02
C ALA A 410 -56.70 -0.06 -2.88
N ARG A 411 -55.98 -1.19 -2.83
CA ARG A 411 -56.07 -2.19 -1.76
C ARG A 411 -54.68 -2.49 -1.23
N VAL A 412 -54.56 -2.58 0.09
CA VAL A 412 -53.32 -2.99 0.75
C VAL A 412 -53.45 -4.47 1.13
N ILE A 413 -52.54 -5.29 0.63
CA ILE A 413 -52.49 -6.74 0.91
C ILE A 413 -51.10 -7.14 1.36
N HIS A 414 -51.00 -8.20 2.16
CA HIS A 414 -49.73 -8.81 2.50
C HIS A 414 -49.35 -9.85 1.44
N ALA A 415 -48.09 -9.88 0.99
CA ALA A 415 -47.57 -10.78 -0.03
C ALA A 415 -47.82 -12.26 0.29
N HIS A 416 -47.73 -12.61 1.58
CA HIS A 416 -47.96 -13.96 2.10
C HIS A 416 -49.34 -14.17 2.75
N GLY A 417 -50.31 -13.26 2.56
CA GLY A 417 -51.66 -13.41 3.10
C GLY A 417 -51.80 -13.27 4.63
N LYS A 418 -50.79 -12.72 5.31
CA LYS A 418 -50.81 -12.48 6.76
C LYS A 418 -51.82 -11.37 7.12
N ALA A 419 -52.46 -11.50 8.29
CA ALA A 419 -53.36 -10.47 8.82
C ALA A 419 -52.60 -9.16 9.08
N MET A 420 -53.11 -8.08 8.52
CA MET A 420 -52.55 -6.72 8.64
C MET A 420 -53.32 -5.90 9.69
N PRO A 421 -52.69 -4.90 10.32
CA PRO A 421 -53.39 -3.98 11.21
C PRO A 421 -54.53 -3.27 10.47
N ALA A 422 -55.72 -3.20 11.09
CA ALA A 422 -56.89 -2.53 10.49
C ALA A 422 -56.66 -1.05 10.14
N ARG A 423 -55.69 -0.40 10.82
CA ARG A 423 -55.30 0.99 10.57
C ARG A 423 -54.40 1.18 9.34
N LEU A 424 -53.82 0.12 8.75
CA LEU A 424 -53.01 0.22 7.53
C LEU A 424 -53.91 0.28 6.29
N THR A 425 -54.58 1.41 6.10
CA THR A 425 -55.47 1.65 4.96
C THR A 425 -54.73 2.27 3.77
N PRO A 426 -55.29 2.23 2.54
CA PRO A 426 -54.72 2.93 1.39
C PRO A 426 -54.54 4.44 1.62
N GLN A 427 -55.45 5.06 2.37
CA GLN A 427 -55.37 6.47 2.75
C GLN A 427 -54.20 6.74 3.71
N TYR A 428 -54.00 5.86 4.70
CA TYR A 428 -52.83 5.92 5.58
C TYR A 428 -51.53 5.77 4.79
N VAL A 429 -51.45 4.79 3.88
CA VAL A 429 -50.29 4.59 3.00
C VAL A 429 -50.00 5.85 2.18
N LYS A 430 -51.03 6.47 1.59
CA LYS A 430 -50.89 7.72 0.84
C LYS A 430 -50.36 8.87 1.69
N HIS A 431 -50.87 9.05 2.90
CA HIS A 431 -50.40 10.08 3.83
C HIS A 431 -48.94 9.83 4.23
N MET A 432 -48.63 8.61 4.64
CA MET A 432 -47.30 8.18 5.06
C MET A 432 -46.26 8.40 3.95
N VAL A 433 -46.56 7.99 2.71
CA VAL A 433 -45.66 8.15 1.55
C VAL A 433 -45.42 9.62 1.21
N ARG A 434 -46.48 10.43 1.17
CA ARG A 434 -46.39 11.86 0.83
C ARG A 434 -45.67 12.68 1.89
N GLU A 435 -45.83 12.32 3.17
CA GLU A 435 -45.10 12.95 4.27
C GLU A 435 -43.65 12.50 4.36
N LEU A 436 -43.38 11.21 4.11
CA LEU A 436 -42.02 10.70 4.05
C LEU A 436 -41.24 11.38 2.92
N ASN A 437 -41.91 11.67 1.80
CA ASN A 437 -41.38 12.37 0.62
C ASN A 437 -39.95 11.93 0.31
N VAL A 438 -39.80 10.65 -0.04
CA VAL A 438 -38.48 9.99 -0.09
C VAL A 438 -37.51 10.76 -0.99
N GLY A 439 -38.00 11.33 -2.11
CA GLY A 439 -37.16 12.13 -3.02
C GLY A 439 -36.48 13.31 -2.34
N ASP A 440 -37.23 14.21 -1.72
CA ASP A 440 -36.65 15.38 -1.05
C ASP A 440 -35.87 14.99 0.22
N SER A 441 -36.48 14.15 1.07
CA SER A 441 -35.94 13.81 2.39
C SER A 441 -34.61 13.05 2.30
N TYR A 442 -34.47 12.17 1.29
CA TYR A 442 -33.22 11.43 1.09
C TYR A 442 -32.12 12.32 0.49
N ALA A 443 -32.46 13.20 -0.46
CA ALA A 443 -31.53 14.18 -1.01
C ALA A 443 -30.98 15.13 0.08
N GLU A 444 -31.85 15.59 0.98
CA GLU A 444 -31.45 16.39 2.14
C GLU A 444 -30.57 15.60 3.12
N TYR A 445 -30.96 14.35 3.43
CA TYR A 445 -30.14 13.45 4.24
C TYR A 445 -28.73 13.28 3.65
N LEU A 446 -28.62 13.04 2.35
CA LEU A 446 -27.33 12.92 1.66
C LEU A 446 -26.52 14.22 1.74
N ARG A 447 -27.14 15.39 1.54
CA ARG A 447 -26.47 16.69 1.72
C ARG A 447 -25.94 16.84 3.14
N THR A 448 -26.73 16.51 4.16
CA THR A 448 -26.28 16.60 5.55
C THR A 448 -25.11 15.66 5.83
N GLN A 449 -25.21 14.40 5.42
CA GLN A 449 -24.20 13.38 5.74
C GLN A 449 -22.90 13.54 4.95
N LEU A 450 -22.98 13.98 3.69
CA LEU A 450 -21.81 14.09 2.81
C LEU A 450 -21.12 15.46 2.88
N ILE A 451 -21.85 16.54 3.21
CA ILE A 451 -21.32 17.90 3.09
C ILE A 451 -21.22 18.59 4.46
N SER A 452 -22.32 18.70 5.21
CA SER A 452 -22.35 19.59 6.38
C SER A 452 -21.95 18.92 7.71
N SER A 453 -22.17 17.62 7.85
CA SER A 453 -21.83 16.89 9.08
C SER A 453 -20.33 16.85 9.35
N ARG A 454 -19.93 16.60 10.61
CA ARG A 454 -18.52 16.36 10.99
C ARG A 454 -17.91 15.23 10.16
N ALA A 455 -18.65 14.16 9.94
CA ALA A 455 -18.23 13.03 9.11
C ALA A 455 -18.09 13.42 7.63
N GLY A 456 -19.00 14.27 7.09
CA GLY A 456 -18.92 14.81 5.74
C GLY A 456 -17.67 15.67 5.51
N LYS A 457 -17.37 16.59 6.43
CA LYS A 457 -16.15 17.42 6.39
C LYS A 457 -14.86 16.58 6.49
N TRP A 458 -14.89 15.54 7.31
CA TRP A 458 -13.79 14.58 7.39
C TRP A 458 -13.62 13.80 6.07
N ARG A 459 -14.72 13.31 5.47
CA ARG A 459 -14.69 12.60 4.17
C ARG A 459 -14.12 13.47 3.08
N LEU A 460 -14.55 14.73 2.99
CA LEU A 460 -13.97 15.72 2.08
C LEU A 460 -12.44 15.80 2.25
N THR A 461 -11.97 16.02 3.47
CA THR A 461 -10.53 16.19 3.74
C THR A 461 -9.73 14.91 3.44
N ALA A 462 -10.25 13.75 3.84
CA ALA A 462 -9.63 12.45 3.60
C ALA A 462 -9.59 12.14 2.09
N HIS A 463 -10.70 12.33 1.40
CA HIS A 463 -10.83 12.14 -0.04
C HIS A 463 -9.90 13.08 -0.82
N SER A 464 -9.80 14.35 -0.43
CA SER A 464 -8.87 15.31 -1.04
C SER A 464 -7.41 14.86 -0.89
N LYS A 465 -6.99 14.42 0.30
CA LYS A 465 -5.62 13.93 0.52
C LYS A 465 -5.33 12.66 -0.28
N VAL A 466 -6.25 11.69 -0.25
CA VAL A 466 -6.11 10.42 -0.99
C VAL A 466 -6.04 10.67 -2.50
N ASN A 467 -6.95 11.49 -3.05
CA ASN A 467 -6.94 11.81 -4.48
C ASN A 467 -5.70 12.58 -4.91
N ARG A 468 -5.20 13.49 -4.07
CA ARG A 468 -3.93 14.18 -4.34
C ARG A 468 -2.77 13.20 -4.43
N ALA A 469 -2.63 12.33 -3.43
CA ALA A 469 -1.57 11.31 -3.38
C ALA A 469 -1.69 10.32 -4.55
N ARG A 470 -2.92 9.94 -4.89
CA ARG A 470 -3.25 9.09 -6.03
C ARG A 470 -2.83 9.73 -7.35
N MET A 471 -3.27 10.96 -7.61
CA MET A 471 -2.92 11.71 -8.81
C MET A 471 -1.41 11.89 -8.93
N HIS A 472 -0.71 12.09 -7.80
CA HIS A 472 0.74 12.16 -7.73
C HIS A 472 1.39 10.82 -8.15
N ALA A 473 1.03 9.70 -7.52
CA ALA A 473 1.54 8.38 -7.87
C ALA A 473 1.29 8.02 -9.35
N GLU A 474 0.10 8.33 -9.85
CA GLU A 474 -0.27 8.14 -11.26
C GLU A 474 0.54 9.04 -12.20
N ALA A 475 0.88 10.27 -11.79
CA ALA A 475 1.72 11.19 -12.57
C ALA A 475 3.17 10.71 -12.64
N VAL A 476 3.70 10.20 -11.52
CA VAL A 476 5.03 9.60 -11.47
C VAL A 476 5.11 8.35 -12.36
N LYS A 477 4.10 7.47 -12.32
CA LYS A 477 3.98 6.36 -13.28
C LYS A 477 4.00 6.90 -14.71
N ALA A 478 3.14 7.85 -15.02
CA ALA A 478 2.98 8.40 -16.36
C ALA A 478 4.25 9.04 -16.93
N ARG A 479 5.10 9.62 -16.07
CA ARG A 479 6.42 10.14 -16.44
C ARG A 479 7.32 9.03 -16.98
N TYR A 480 7.54 7.97 -16.20
CA TYR A 480 8.48 6.90 -16.57
C TYR A 480 7.92 5.92 -17.61
N ALA A 481 6.60 5.73 -17.64
CA ALA A 481 5.94 4.95 -18.69
C ALA A 481 5.80 5.70 -20.03
N GLY A 482 6.24 6.96 -20.11
CA GLY A 482 6.19 7.77 -21.34
C GLY A 482 4.78 8.21 -21.75
N HIS A 483 3.80 8.22 -20.83
CA HIS A 483 2.41 8.59 -21.14
C HIS A 483 2.23 10.08 -21.45
N PHE A 484 3.18 10.93 -21.05
CA PHE A 484 3.23 12.34 -21.46
C PHE A 484 3.84 12.56 -22.86
N GLY A 485 4.25 11.49 -23.56
CA GLY A 485 4.93 11.54 -24.84
C GLY A 485 6.39 11.98 -24.72
N GLU A 486 7.11 11.97 -25.85
CA GLU A 486 8.49 12.49 -25.91
C GLU A 486 8.48 14.01 -25.74
N ASP A 487 9.03 14.47 -24.62
CA ASP A 487 9.22 15.89 -24.33
C ASP A 487 10.51 16.09 -23.51
N PRO A 488 11.57 16.66 -24.12
CA PRO A 488 12.84 16.90 -23.45
C PRO A 488 12.74 17.73 -22.17
N PHE A 489 11.69 18.55 -22.04
CA PHE A 489 11.49 19.45 -20.90
C PHE A 489 10.36 18.99 -19.96
N GLU A 490 9.78 17.81 -20.21
CA GLU A 490 8.75 17.20 -19.37
C GLU A 490 7.57 18.14 -19.00
N HIS A 491 7.15 19.02 -19.91
CA HIS A 491 6.10 20.02 -19.66
C HIS A 491 4.82 19.39 -19.11
N GLY A 492 4.41 18.24 -19.65
CA GLY A 492 3.22 17.53 -19.19
C GLY A 492 3.29 17.13 -17.71
N TYR A 493 4.42 16.57 -17.29
CA TYR A 493 4.65 16.20 -15.89
C TYR A 493 4.77 17.44 -14.99
N ASN A 494 5.50 18.47 -15.45
CA ASN A 494 5.67 19.72 -14.72
C ASN A 494 4.36 20.49 -14.52
N TRP A 495 3.45 20.45 -15.50
CA TRP A 495 2.10 21.01 -15.37
C TRP A 495 1.31 20.29 -14.28
N VAL A 496 1.31 18.95 -14.30
CA VAL A 496 0.61 18.14 -13.31
C VAL A 496 1.18 18.40 -11.91
N ARG A 497 2.50 18.40 -11.75
CA ARG A 497 3.15 18.69 -10.46
C ARG A 497 2.74 20.07 -9.91
N ALA A 498 2.80 21.12 -10.73
CA ALA A 498 2.37 22.46 -10.31
C ALA A 498 0.88 22.53 -9.92
N VAL A 499 0.03 21.72 -10.56
CA VAL A 499 -1.39 21.59 -10.19
C VAL A 499 -1.56 20.87 -8.86
N LEU A 500 -0.80 19.81 -8.60
CA LEU A 500 -0.88 19.07 -7.34
C LEU A 500 -0.25 19.83 -6.18
N ASP A 501 0.76 20.67 -6.42
CA ASP A 501 1.41 21.50 -5.40
C ASP A 501 0.54 22.70 -5.02
N GLN A 502 -0.04 23.37 -6.01
CA GLN A 502 -0.98 24.48 -5.81
C GLN A 502 -2.27 24.23 -6.61
N PRO A 503 -3.30 23.63 -5.98
CA PRO A 503 -4.52 23.20 -6.67
C PRO A 503 -5.41 24.35 -7.14
N HIS A 504 -5.29 25.54 -6.55
CA HIS A 504 -6.07 26.72 -6.91
C HIS A 504 -5.48 27.44 -8.14
N ASN A 505 -6.27 27.58 -9.21
CA ASN A 505 -5.81 28.18 -10.48
C ASN A 505 -5.23 29.60 -10.31
N ALA A 506 -5.88 30.47 -9.53
CA ALA A 506 -5.43 31.85 -9.32
C ALA A 506 -4.15 32.01 -8.47
N LEU A 507 -3.81 31.01 -7.65
CA LEU A 507 -2.68 31.10 -6.71
C LEU A 507 -1.43 30.37 -7.21
N ARG A 508 -1.52 29.69 -8.36
CA ARG A 508 -0.47 28.86 -8.93
C ARG A 508 0.58 29.70 -9.64
N ALA A 509 1.84 29.49 -9.30
CA ALA A 509 2.96 30.08 -10.02
C ALA A 509 3.01 29.59 -11.48
N PRO A 510 3.43 30.42 -12.43
CA PRO A 510 3.55 30.02 -13.83
C PRO A 510 4.62 28.92 -14.00
N VAL A 511 4.34 27.93 -14.83
CA VAL A 511 5.29 26.87 -15.19
C VAL A 511 6.01 27.26 -16.47
N ALA A 512 7.34 27.39 -16.41
CA ALA A 512 8.15 27.90 -17.52
C ALA A 512 7.65 29.27 -18.05
N GLY A 513 7.14 30.13 -17.15
CA GLY A 513 6.62 31.45 -17.49
C GLY A 513 5.16 31.49 -17.97
N TYR A 514 4.46 30.35 -18.00
CA TYR A 514 3.06 30.29 -18.48
C TYR A 514 2.07 29.84 -17.41
N PRO A 515 0.86 30.43 -17.35
CA PRO A 515 -0.18 29.96 -16.45
C PRO A 515 -0.73 28.62 -16.95
N VAL A 516 -0.79 27.64 -16.04
CA VAL A 516 -1.45 26.35 -16.24
C VAL A 516 -2.83 26.44 -15.60
N THR A 517 -3.88 26.13 -16.35
CA THR A 517 -5.28 26.19 -15.90
C THR A 517 -5.89 24.80 -15.88
N VAL A 518 -6.53 24.45 -14.77
CA VAL A 518 -7.33 23.22 -14.64
C VAL A 518 -8.78 23.52 -14.99
N ARG A 519 -9.37 22.69 -15.84
CA ARG A 519 -10.74 22.78 -16.34
C ARG A 519 -11.49 21.49 -16.12
N GLN A 520 -12.80 21.60 -15.92
CA GLN A 520 -13.73 20.47 -16.01
C GLN A 520 -14.12 20.23 -17.47
N LEU A 521 -14.58 19.03 -17.79
CA LEU A 521 -15.23 18.76 -19.07
C LEU A 521 -16.73 18.59 -18.85
N ASN A 522 -17.52 19.35 -19.58
CA ASN A 522 -18.97 19.25 -19.57
C ASN A 522 -19.46 18.83 -20.96
N ILE A 523 -20.26 17.78 -21.02
CA ILE A 523 -20.86 17.26 -22.26
C ILE A 523 -22.38 17.37 -22.12
N MET A 524 -23.02 18.08 -23.04
CA MET A 524 -24.47 18.33 -23.02
C MET A 524 -24.99 18.92 -21.69
N GLY A 525 -24.17 19.75 -21.03
CA GLY A 525 -24.53 20.35 -19.73
C GLY A 525 -24.26 19.47 -18.51
N HIS A 526 -23.81 18.22 -18.69
CA HIS A 526 -23.44 17.31 -17.61
C HIS A 526 -21.91 17.26 -17.43
N THR A 527 -21.44 17.35 -16.20
CA THR A 527 -20.01 17.25 -15.87
C THR A 527 -19.53 15.81 -16.00
N LEU A 528 -18.46 15.62 -16.75
CA LEU A 528 -17.76 14.35 -16.90
C LEU A 528 -17.04 14.03 -15.59
N GLN A 529 -17.52 13.01 -14.88
CA GLN A 529 -17.06 12.71 -13.53
C GLN A 529 -15.62 12.20 -13.53
N GLY A 530 -14.81 12.75 -12.63
CA GLY A 530 -13.45 12.31 -12.37
C GLY A 530 -12.39 12.71 -13.42
N VAL A 531 -12.80 13.28 -14.57
CA VAL A 531 -11.90 13.65 -15.68
C VAL A 531 -11.56 15.14 -15.64
N LEU A 532 -10.28 15.47 -15.78
CA LEU A 532 -9.78 16.85 -15.74
C LEU A 532 -8.99 17.20 -17.00
N LEU A 533 -9.07 18.46 -17.44
CA LEU A 533 -8.30 18.99 -18.55
C LEU A 533 -7.37 20.10 -18.06
N LEU A 534 -6.08 19.95 -18.31
CA LEU A 534 -5.05 20.95 -18.05
C LEU A 534 -4.60 21.56 -19.37
N ASN A 535 -4.61 22.89 -19.45
CA ASN A 535 -4.09 23.63 -20.60
C ASN A 535 -3.47 24.96 -20.18
N SER A 536 -2.72 25.57 -21.10
CA SER A 536 -2.21 26.93 -20.95
C SER A 536 -2.86 27.83 -21.99
N ILE A 537 -3.45 28.94 -21.55
CA ILE A 537 -4.29 29.82 -22.40
C ILE A 537 -3.42 30.83 -23.16
N THR A 538 -2.31 31.25 -22.56
CA THR A 538 -1.50 32.37 -23.06
C THR A 538 -0.56 31.97 -24.19
N TYR A 539 -0.35 30.67 -24.41
CA TYR A 539 0.37 30.19 -25.58
C TYR A 539 -0.59 29.77 -26.67
N LYS A 540 -0.23 30.05 -27.92
CA LYS A 540 -0.65 29.26 -29.08
C LYS A 540 -0.11 27.81 -29.01
N SER A 541 0.07 27.25 -27.82
CA SER A 541 0.39 25.84 -27.61
C SER A 541 -0.95 25.11 -27.60
N PRO A 542 -1.27 24.34 -28.64
CA PRO A 542 -2.51 23.58 -28.66
C PRO A 542 -2.46 22.38 -27.69
N ALA A 543 -1.35 22.19 -26.96
CA ALA A 543 -1.14 21.07 -26.09
C ALA A 543 -2.05 21.10 -24.87
N CYS A 544 -2.53 19.92 -24.48
CA CYS A 544 -3.31 19.74 -23.27
C CYS A 544 -2.94 18.43 -22.60
N VAL A 545 -3.14 18.38 -21.28
CA VAL A 545 -2.97 17.18 -20.48
C VAL A 545 -4.33 16.76 -19.94
N LEU A 546 -4.69 15.50 -20.11
CA LEU A 546 -5.95 14.93 -19.66
C LEU A 546 -5.71 13.97 -18.50
N TYR A 547 -6.49 14.11 -17.45
CA TYR A 547 -6.60 13.14 -16.35
C TYR A 547 -7.79 12.21 -16.57
N THR A 548 -7.56 10.90 -16.61
CA THR A 548 -8.56 9.85 -16.83
C THR A 548 -8.35 8.70 -15.84
N PRO A 549 -8.79 8.84 -14.57
CA PRO A 549 -8.58 7.82 -13.55
C PRO A 549 -9.31 6.53 -13.90
N ASP A 550 -8.71 5.38 -13.59
CA ASP A 550 -9.27 4.04 -13.86
C ASP A 550 -9.59 3.78 -15.35
N ALA A 551 -8.94 4.48 -16.28
CA ALA A 551 -9.11 4.21 -17.71
C ALA A 551 -8.70 2.76 -18.04
N PRO A 552 -9.43 2.05 -18.92
CA PRO A 552 -9.23 0.62 -19.17
C PRO A 552 -7.88 0.27 -19.79
N ASP A 553 -7.22 1.23 -20.40
CA ASP A 553 -5.86 1.13 -20.94
C ASP A 553 -4.77 1.55 -19.93
N ARG A 554 -5.13 1.71 -18.65
CA ARG A 554 -4.23 1.99 -17.50
C ARG A 554 -3.40 3.27 -17.64
N ARG A 555 -3.85 4.22 -18.46
CA ARG A 555 -3.24 5.55 -18.64
C ARG A 555 -4.07 6.63 -17.94
N ALA A 556 -3.72 6.91 -16.69
CA ALA A 556 -4.36 7.95 -15.88
C ALA A 556 -4.03 9.37 -16.37
N TRP A 557 -2.80 9.62 -16.78
CA TRP A 557 -2.39 10.90 -17.36
C TRP A 557 -2.00 10.74 -18.82
N ARG A 558 -2.44 11.67 -19.66
CA ARG A 558 -2.10 11.69 -21.09
C ARG A 558 -1.83 13.10 -21.53
N ARG A 559 -0.80 13.31 -22.33
CA ARG A 559 -0.61 14.57 -23.03
C ARG A 559 -1.01 14.41 -24.49
N PHE A 560 -1.69 15.42 -25.01
CA PHE A 560 -1.99 15.57 -26.42
C PHE A 560 -1.32 16.83 -26.92
N ARG A 561 -0.82 16.79 -28.16
CA ARG A 561 -0.24 17.97 -28.83
C ARG A 561 -1.33 18.96 -29.19
N THR A 562 -2.55 18.49 -29.46
CA THR A 562 -3.71 19.33 -29.81
C THR A 562 -5.02 18.80 -29.23
N THR A 563 -6.00 19.68 -28.98
CA THR A 563 -7.38 19.24 -28.67
C THR A 563 -7.99 18.38 -29.80
N ARG A 564 -7.57 18.59 -31.06
CA ARG A 564 -8.02 17.76 -32.20
C ARG A 564 -7.52 16.31 -32.08
N GLU A 565 -6.30 16.11 -31.59
CA GLU A 565 -5.72 14.80 -31.35
C GLU A 565 -6.45 14.06 -30.23
N LEU A 566 -6.80 14.77 -29.15
CA LEU A 566 -7.67 14.24 -28.09
C LEU A 566 -9.01 13.74 -28.66
N LEU A 567 -9.72 14.57 -29.43
CA LEU A 567 -11.01 14.21 -30.02
C LEU A 567 -10.89 13.04 -31.02
N ARG A 568 -9.78 12.97 -31.78
CA ARG A 568 -9.49 11.86 -32.69
C ARG A 568 -9.28 10.55 -31.92
N THR A 569 -8.49 10.59 -30.85
CA THR A 569 -8.21 9.42 -29.99
C THR A 569 -9.50 8.89 -29.36
N LEU A 570 -10.33 9.79 -28.83
CA LEU A 570 -11.65 9.45 -28.30
C LEU A 570 -12.55 8.78 -29.35
N ARG A 571 -12.48 9.19 -30.62
CA ARG A 571 -13.29 8.58 -31.68
C ARG A 571 -12.80 7.17 -32.06
N GLN A 572 -11.47 6.99 -32.09
CA GLN A 572 -10.81 5.78 -32.60
C GLN A 572 -10.77 4.63 -31.61
N GLN A 573 -10.81 4.89 -30.30
CA GLN A 573 -10.66 3.86 -29.26
C GLN A 573 -12.01 3.50 -28.62
N PRO A 574 -12.61 2.33 -28.95
CA PRO A 574 -13.94 1.96 -28.45
C PRO A 574 -14.00 1.86 -26.92
N THR A 575 -12.97 1.27 -26.30
CA THR A 575 -12.86 1.14 -24.83
C THR A 575 -12.82 2.49 -24.14
N PHE A 576 -12.17 3.48 -24.74
CA PHE A 576 -12.10 4.83 -24.19
C PHE A 576 -13.42 5.60 -24.34
N ARG A 577 -14.22 5.32 -25.39
CA ARG A 577 -15.59 5.86 -25.53
C ARG A 577 -16.52 5.31 -24.45
N ALA A 578 -16.49 3.99 -24.25
CA ALA A 578 -17.28 3.33 -23.22
C ALA A 578 -16.93 3.90 -21.82
N TYR A 579 -15.64 4.12 -21.56
CA TYR A 579 -15.17 4.78 -20.34
C TYR A 579 -15.77 6.19 -20.17
N VAL A 580 -15.75 7.04 -21.21
CA VAL A 580 -16.35 8.38 -21.13
C VAL A 580 -17.86 8.32 -20.93
N ALA A 581 -18.56 7.38 -21.57
CA ALA A 581 -19.99 7.18 -21.37
C ALA A 581 -20.32 6.77 -19.92
N GLN A 582 -19.51 5.88 -19.31
CA GLN A 582 -19.68 5.45 -17.93
C GLN A 582 -19.54 6.59 -16.91
N ARG A 583 -18.72 7.60 -17.22
CA ARG A 583 -18.47 8.77 -16.35
C ARG A 583 -19.55 9.88 -16.49
N LEU A 584 -20.62 9.62 -17.24
CA LEU A 584 -21.80 10.51 -17.39
C LEU A 584 -23.09 9.76 -17.03
N PRO A 585 -23.30 9.37 -15.75
CA PRO A 585 -24.40 8.49 -15.36
C PRO A 585 -25.80 9.07 -15.60
N LEU A 586 -25.92 10.40 -15.73
CA LEU A 586 -27.19 11.08 -16.00
C LEU A 586 -27.56 11.11 -17.49
N LEU A 587 -26.69 10.64 -18.39
CA LEU A 587 -26.94 10.57 -19.83
C LEU A 587 -27.01 9.11 -20.31
N PRO A 588 -27.91 8.77 -21.24
CA PRO A 588 -27.92 7.43 -21.84
C PRO A 588 -26.59 7.15 -22.57
N ALA A 589 -25.91 6.06 -22.21
CA ALA A 589 -24.60 5.70 -22.77
C ALA A 589 -24.62 5.63 -24.31
N ALA A 590 -25.66 5.03 -24.88
CA ALA A 590 -25.84 4.92 -26.34
C ALA A 590 -25.95 6.27 -27.06
N THR A 591 -26.39 7.33 -26.38
CA THR A 591 -26.45 8.69 -26.94
C THR A 591 -25.06 9.32 -26.94
N VAL A 592 -24.32 9.17 -25.84
CA VAL A 592 -22.94 9.66 -25.71
C VAL A 592 -22.03 8.98 -26.72
N GLU A 593 -22.12 7.65 -26.86
CA GLU A 593 -21.32 6.89 -27.82
C GLU A 593 -21.61 7.30 -29.27
N ARG A 594 -22.89 7.46 -29.64
CA ARG A 594 -23.28 7.96 -30.98
C ARG A 594 -22.73 9.36 -31.27
N LEU A 595 -22.66 10.25 -30.28
CA LEU A 595 -22.09 11.58 -30.43
C LEU A 595 -20.57 11.54 -30.63
N LEU A 596 -19.88 10.66 -29.89
CA LEU A 596 -18.45 10.43 -30.00
C LEU A 596 -18.08 9.81 -31.36
N GLU A 597 -18.86 8.84 -31.83
CA GLU A 597 -18.70 8.18 -33.14
C GLU A 597 -18.87 9.14 -34.31
N LYS A 598 -19.98 9.89 -34.32
CA LYS A 598 -20.32 10.82 -35.41
C LYS A 598 -19.48 12.10 -35.41
N GLY A 599 -18.56 12.25 -34.44
CA GLY A 599 -17.64 13.39 -34.37
C GLY A 599 -18.32 14.75 -34.07
N ARG A 600 -19.55 14.76 -33.54
CA ARG A 600 -20.31 15.97 -33.20
C ARG A 600 -20.07 16.48 -31.78
N MET A 601 -19.20 15.81 -31.03
CA MET A 601 -18.93 16.12 -29.62
C MET A 601 -18.40 17.53 -29.38
N SER A 602 -17.62 18.10 -30.31
CA SER A 602 -17.07 19.45 -30.16
C SER A 602 -18.13 20.55 -29.99
N THR A 603 -19.34 20.35 -30.52
CA THR A 603 -20.44 21.33 -30.44
C THR A 603 -21.15 21.30 -29.08
N HIS A 604 -20.99 20.20 -28.33
CA HIS A 604 -21.65 19.98 -27.04
C HIS A 604 -20.67 19.93 -25.86
N LEU A 605 -19.37 20.09 -26.13
CA LEU A 605 -18.31 20.08 -25.13
C LEU A 605 -18.00 21.52 -24.67
N THR A 606 -18.14 21.77 -23.39
CA THR A 606 -17.66 23.01 -22.75
C THR A 606 -16.61 22.68 -21.68
N THR A 607 -15.64 23.58 -21.48
CA THR A 607 -14.51 23.35 -20.58
C THR A 607 -14.35 24.49 -19.56
N PRO A 608 -15.28 24.62 -18.60
CA PRO A 608 -15.23 25.68 -17.60
C PRO A 608 -14.00 25.54 -16.70
N GLU A 609 -13.42 26.68 -16.34
CA GLU A 609 -12.29 26.76 -15.41
C GLU A 609 -12.73 26.47 -13.98
N ILE A 610 -11.90 25.74 -13.25
CA ILE A 610 -12.11 25.52 -11.82
C ILE A 610 -11.74 26.80 -11.08
N LYS A 611 -12.69 27.39 -10.36
CA LYS A 611 -12.53 28.68 -9.68
C LYS A 611 -12.02 28.60 -8.25
N ASP A 612 -12.09 27.42 -7.63
CA ASP A 612 -11.78 27.17 -6.22
C ASP A 612 -10.69 26.08 -6.11
N ASP A 613 -10.40 25.59 -4.91
CA ASP A 613 -9.51 24.44 -4.71
C ASP A 613 -9.99 23.22 -5.51
N LEU A 614 -9.08 22.64 -6.31
CA LEU A 614 -9.38 21.51 -7.19
C LEU A 614 -10.01 20.34 -6.42
N PHE A 615 -9.43 19.94 -5.29
CA PHE A 615 -9.86 18.73 -4.59
C PHE A 615 -11.18 18.95 -3.86
N PHE A 616 -11.44 20.17 -3.40
CA PHE A 616 -12.77 20.58 -2.94
C PHE A 616 -13.82 20.46 -4.06
N VAL A 617 -13.55 21.03 -5.23
CA VAL A 617 -14.47 20.99 -6.37
C VAL A 617 -14.68 19.56 -6.88
N TYR A 618 -13.63 18.74 -6.86
CA TYR A 618 -13.66 17.33 -7.25
C TYR A 618 -14.58 16.52 -6.33
N TYR A 619 -14.42 16.61 -5.01
CA TYR A 619 -15.30 15.96 -4.03
C TYR A 619 -16.75 16.46 -4.16
N MET A 620 -16.94 17.76 -4.30
CA MET A 620 -18.28 18.35 -4.43
C MET A 620 -18.98 17.92 -5.71
N ALA A 621 -18.24 17.68 -6.80
CA ALA A 621 -18.79 17.13 -8.04
C ALA A 621 -19.31 15.70 -7.84
N GLU A 622 -18.56 14.83 -7.14
CA GLU A 622 -19.00 13.46 -6.82
C GLU A 622 -20.20 13.44 -5.86
N ALA A 623 -20.16 14.26 -4.80
CA ALA A 623 -21.27 14.36 -3.85
C ALA A 623 -22.55 14.88 -4.53
N ARG A 624 -22.44 15.92 -5.37
CA ARG A 624 -23.58 16.46 -6.13
C ARG A 624 -24.09 15.49 -7.17
N ALA A 625 -23.21 14.75 -7.83
CA ALA A 625 -23.62 13.69 -8.76
C ALA A 625 -24.42 12.60 -8.06
N LEU A 626 -24.02 12.18 -6.87
CA LEU A 626 -24.75 11.19 -6.10
C LEU A 626 -26.11 11.72 -5.64
N ILE A 627 -26.19 12.99 -5.23
CA ILE A 627 -27.47 13.65 -4.92
C ILE A 627 -28.35 13.73 -6.18
N ALA A 628 -27.81 14.17 -7.32
CA ALA A 628 -28.56 14.27 -8.57
C ALA A 628 -29.01 12.90 -9.11
N GLN A 629 -28.21 11.85 -8.88
CA GLN A 629 -28.60 10.47 -9.20
C GLN A 629 -29.78 10.04 -8.31
N ALA A 630 -29.71 10.30 -7.00
CA ALA A 630 -30.80 10.01 -6.08
C ALA A 630 -32.10 10.77 -6.43
N ASP A 631 -31.97 12.05 -6.80
CA ASP A 631 -33.08 12.87 -7.28
C ASP A 631 -33.67 12.31 -8.58
N ALA A 632 -32.86 11.76 -9.50
CA ALA A 632 -33.35 11.15 -10.74
C ALA A 632 -34.00 9.76 -10.54
N GLU A 633 -33.69 9.09 -9.43
CA GLU A 633 -34.16 7.73 -9.08
C GLU A 633 -35.37 7.75 -8.13
N SER A 634 -35.91 8.92 -7.77
CA SER A 634 -37.08 9.05 -6.91
C SER A 634 -37.92 10.25 -7.32
N MET A 635 -39.15 10.36 -6.83
CA MET A 635 -40.01 11.51 -7.10
C MET A 635 -40.37 12.28 -5.83
N THR A 636 -40.26 13.59 -5.93
CA THR A 636 -40.72 14.51 -4.88
C THR A 636 -42.24 14.66 -4.92
N THR A 637 -42.83 15.02 -3.78
CA THR A 637 -44.28 15.26 -3.70
C THR A 637 -44.72 16.40 -4.64
N ARG A 638 -43.80 17.30 -5.03
CA ARG A 638 -44.04 18.39 -5.98
C ARG A 638 -44.04 17.90 -7.43
N GLU A 639 -43.08 17.06 -7.82
CA GLU A 639 -42.96 16.52 -9.18
C GLU A 639 -44.17 15.66 -9.57
N VAL A 640 -44.65 14.81 -8.66
CA VAL A 640 -45.83 13.97 -8.91
C VAL A 640 -47.12 14.77 -9.06
N ASN A 641 -47.18 16.01 -8.54
CA ASN A 641 -48.35 16.89 -8.73
C ASN A 641 -48.29 17.65 -10.08
N VAL A 642 -47.18 17.62 -10.81
CA VAL A 642 -46.95 18.39 -12.05
C VAL A 642 -46.91 17.47 -13.31
N GLU A 643 -46.47 16.21 -13.20
CA GLU A 643 -46.40 15.25 -14.33
C GLU A 643 -47.19 13.95 -14.13
N SER A 644 -47.64 13.36 -15.25
CA SER A 644 -48.32 12.05 -15.30
C SER A 644 -47.30 10.89 -15.24
N VAL A 645 -47.46 10.02 -14.24
CA VAL A 645 -46.55 9.01 -13.66
C VAL A 645 -45.96 7.91 -14.59
N MET A 646 -46.29 7.87 -15.89
CA MET A 646 -46.02 6.67 -16.72
C MET A 646 -44.58 6.51 -17.27
N ALA A 647 -43.73 7.54 -17.26
CA ALA A 647 -42.41 7.48 -17.88
C ALA A 647 -41.28 6.85 -17.02
N LEU A 648 -41.49 6.69 -15.71
CA LEU A 648 -40.42 6.33 -14.76
C LEU A 648 -40.45 4.87 -14.27
N SER A 649 -41.62 4.20 -14.33
CA SER A 649 -41.82 2.83 -13.84
C SER A 649 -40.88 1.79 -14.49
N TRP A 650 -40.46 2.01 -15.74
CA TRP A 650 -39.54 1.12 -16.46
C TRP A 650 -38.06 1.35 -16.10
N ARG A 651 -37.67 2.49 -15.51
CA ARG A 651 -36.27 2.79 -15.16
C ARG A 651 -35.85 2.27 -13.78
N LEU A 652 -36.80 2.17 -12.84
CA LEU A 652 -36.56 1.69 -11.47
C LEU A 652 -36.28 0.18 -11.41
N LEU A 653 -36.89 -0.61 -12.31
CA LEU A 653 -36.75 -2.07 -12.33
C LEU A 653 -35.34 -2.54 -12.74
N ASP A 654 -34.68 -1.84 -13.66
CA ASP A 654 -33.34 -2.19 -14.17
C ASP A 654 -32.20 -1.84 -13.19
N PHE A 655 -32.45 -0.97 -12.21
CA PHE A 655 -31.40 -0.46 -11.31
C PHE A 655 -31.27 -1.25 -10.00
N ILE A 656 -32.33 -1.98 -9.60
CA ILE A 656 -32.31 -2.88 -8.42
C ILE A 656 -31.35 -4.07 -8.64
N SER A 657 -31.01 -4.40 -9.90
CA SER A 657 -30.13 -5.52 -10.26
C SER A 657 -28.61 -5.23 -10.27
N LEU A 658 -28.15 -4.01 -9.98
CA LEU A 658 -26.74 -3.64 -10.13
C LEU A 658 -26.20 -2.96 -8.89
N LEU A 659 -25.79 -3.72 -7.87
CA LEU A 659 -24.85 -3.28 -6.81
C LEU A 659 -24.39 -4.52 -6.02
N LEU A 660 -23.42 -5.26 -6.56
CA LEU A 660 -22.73 -6.33 -5.83
C LEU A 660 -21.82 -5.72 -4.74
N PRO A 661 -21.80 -6.28 -3.51
CA PRO A 661 -21.07 -5.73 -2.36
C PRO A 661 -19.59 -6.12 -2.40
N ASN A 662 -18.69 -5.35 -1.74
CA ASN A 662 -17.59 -5.97 -0.99
C ASN A 662 -16.78 -5.03 -0.09
N ARG A 663 -16.67 -5.41 1.19
CA ARG A 663 -15.82 -4.81 2.24
C ARG A 663 -14.32 -5.17 2.10
N ALA A 664 -13.95 -5.94 1.09
CA ALA A 664 -12.56 -6.21 0.71
C ALA A 664 -11.96 -5.16 -0.25
N LEU A 665 -12.78 -4.22 -0.75
CA LEU A 665 -12.42 -3.35 -1.87
C LEU A 665 -11.41 -2.24 -1.56
N LEU A 666 -11.18 -1.84 -0.31
CA LEU A 666 -10.20 -0.77 -0.02
C LEU A 666 -8.75 -1.27 -0.06
N VAL A 667 -8.47 -2.41 0.59
CA VAL A 667 -7.17 -3.10 0.50
C VAL A 667 -6.96 -3.67 -0.91
N LEU A 668 -8.03 -4.20 -1.55
CA LEU A 668 -7.97 -4.64 -2.94
C LEU A 668 -7.89 -3.47 -3.94
N SER A 669 -8.49 -2.29 -3.70
CA SER A 669 -8.35 -1.15 -4.62
C SER A 669 -6.97 -0.55 -4.55
N ILE A 670 -6.34 -0.52 -3.37
CA ILE A 670 -4.97 -0.06 -3.20
C ILE A 670 -3.99 -1.09 -3.77
N GLY A 671 -4.20 -2.39 -3.54
CA GLY A 671 -3.42 -3.46 -4.15
C GLY A 671 -3.59 -3.55 -5.68
N ARG A 672 -4.82 -3.40 -6.18
CA ARG A 672 -5.14 -3.37 -7.62
C ARG A 672 -4.64 -2.09 -8.28
N MET A 673 -4.58 -0.97 -7.56
CA MET A 673 -3.97 0.28 -8.03
C MET A 673 -2.44 0.20 -8.06
N ALA A 674 -1.79 -0.43 -7.06
CA ALA A 674 -0.36 -0.73 -7.09
C ALA A 674 0.03 -1.69 -8.23
N ILE A 675 -0.89 -2.57 -8.64
CA ILE A 675 -0.69 -3.53 -9.74
C ILE A 675 -1.16 -3.02 -11.11
N ASP A 676 -2.16 -2.14 -11.18
CA ASP A 676 -2.48 -1.37 -12.39
C ASP A 676 -1.33 -0.42 -12.74
N ILE A 677 -0.48 -0.05 -11.78
CA ILE A 677 0.82 0.62 -12.02
C ILE A 677 1.84 -0.33 -12.66
N TRP A 678 1.71 -1.65 -12.48
CA TRP A 678 2.67 -2.68 -12.92
C TRP A 678 2.24 -3.50 -14.13
N ASP A 679 1.10 -3.19 -14.75
CA ASP A 679 0.49 -3.83 -15.92
C ASP A 679 0.32 -5.39 -15.90
N GLY A 680 0.65 -6.10 -14.82
CA GLY A 680 0.87 -7.56 -14.82
C GLY A 680 -0.29 -8.47 -14.39
N ALA A 681 -1.44 -7.96 -13.96
CA ALA A 681 -2.50 -8.78 -13.35
C ALA A 681 -3.05 -9.90 -14.27
N GLU A 682 -3.07 -9.68 -15.58
CA GLU A 682 -3.57 -10.65 -16.57
C GLU A 682 -2.59 -11.81 -16.84
N ALA A 683 -1.31 -11.67 -16.43
CA ALA A 683 -0.27 -12.68 -16.63
C ALA A 683 -0.19 -13.73 -15.50
N PHE A 684 -0.90 -13.52 -14.38
CA PHE A 684 -0.93 -14.45 -13.26
C PHE A 684 -2.11 -15.41 -13.38
N LYS A 685 -1.93 -16.67 -12.97
CA LYS A 685 -3.04 -17.61 -12.80
C LYS A 685 -4.00 -17.06 -11.74
N GLN A 686 -5.30 -17.25 -11.91
CA GLN A 686 -6.34 -16.67 -11.04
C GLN A 686 -6.10 -16.93 -9.53
N GLU A 687 -5.52 -18.08 -9.17
CA GLU A 687 -5.20 -18.45 -7.78
C GLU A 687 -3.99 -17.71 -7.19
N ASP A 688 -3.02 -17.29 -8.03
CA ASP A 688 -1.80 -16.60 -7.58
C ASP A 688 -2.00 -15.08 -7.47
N VAL A 689 -3.03 -14.52 -8.12
CA VAL A 689 -3.31 -13.08 -8.15
C VAL A 689 -3.47 -12.56 -6.73
N GLU A 690 -4.26 -13.22 -5.89
CA GLU A 690 -4.51 -12.75 -4.52
C GLU A 690 -3.24 -12.76 -3.65
N GLY A 691 -2.43 -13.82 -3.74
CA GLY A 691 -1.17 -13.94 -3.00
C GLY A 691 -0.16 -12.86 -3.39
N VAL A 692 0.00 -12.63 -4.70
CA VAL A 692 0.86 -11.56 -5.23
C VAL A 692 0.36 -10.18 -4.82
N MET A 693 -0.96 -9.95 -4.87
CA MET A 693 -1.58 -8.67 -4.48
C MET A 693 -1.39 -8.38 -3.00
N ARG A 694 -1.62 -9.39 -2.15
CA ARG A 694 -1.43 -9.28 -0.70
C ARG A 694 0.03 -9.03 -0.34
N HIS A 695 0.96 -9.73 -0.99
CA HIS A 695 2.40 -9.56 -0.79
C HIS A 695 2.87 -8.16 -1.20
N ALA A 696 2.46 -7.67 -2.39
CA ALA A 696 2.80 -6.33 -2.85
C ALA A 696 2.23 -5.23 -1.93
N TYR A 697 0.98 -5.39 -1.48
CA TYR A 697 0.37 -4.46 -0.53
C TYR A 697 1.10 -4.46 0.81
N GLN A 698 1.32 -5.62 1.43
CA GLN A 698 2.06 -5.75 2.70
C GLN A 698 3.47 -5.15 2.60
N ALA A 699 4.14 -5.37 1.47
CA ALA A 699 5.46 -4.84 1.21
C ALA A 699 5.50 -3.31 1.06
N LEU A 700 4.40 -2.70 0.64
CA LEU A 700 4.28 -1.23 0.51
C LEU A 700 3.68 -0.57 1.76
N SER A 701 2.84 -1.27 2.52
CA SER A 701 2.11 -0.75 3.68
C SER A 701 2.94 -0.70 4.95
N HIS A 702 3.80 -1.69 5.18
CA HIS A 702 4.63 -1.71 6.38
C HIS A 702 5.82 -0.77 6.21
N LEU A 703 5.62 0.50 6.57
CA LEU A 703 6.59 1.60 6.45
C LEU A 703 8.00 1.25 6.95
N ASN A 704 8.18 0.36 7.94
CA ASN A 704 9.51 -0.08 8.41
C ASN A 704 10.00 -1.42 7.81
N ASP A 705 9.11 -2.24 7.24
CA ASP A 705 9.41 -3.59 6.74
C ASP A 705 9.42 -3.70 5.21
N ALA A 706 9.21 -2.60 4.48
CA ALA A 706 9.32 -2.58 3.01
C ALA A 706 10.69 -3.09 2.52
N GLY A 707 11.76 -2.85 3.30
CA GLY A 707 13.10 -3.36 3.03
C GLY A 707 13.25 -4.89 3.13
N THR A 708 12.36 -5.57 3.86
CA THR A 708 12.38 -7.04 4.03
C THR A 708 11.36 -7.77 3.15
N SER A 709 10.32 -7.08 2.69
CA SER A 709 9.21 -7.74 2.01
C SER A 709 9.48 -8.06 0.52
N PHE A 710 10.37 -7.32 -0.14
CA PHE A 710 10.80 -7.63 -1.52
C PHE A 710 12.18 -8.32 -1.58
N LEU A 711 12.59 -8.98 -0.50
CA LEU A 711 13.87 -9.72 -0.44
C LEU A 711 13.99 -10.85 -1.44
N GLY A 712 12.97 -11.20 -2.23
CA GLY A 712 13.14 -12.11 -3.36
C GLY A 712 13.49 -11.42 -4.67
N SER A 713 13.18 -10.12 -4.86
CA SER A 713 13.37 -9.44 -6.15
C SER A 713 14.67 -8.66 -6.20
N ARG A 714 15.48 -8.78 -7.27
CA ARG A 714 16.72 -8.01 -7.40
C ARG A 714 16.47 -6.55 -7.75
N VAL A 715 15.67 -6.32 -8.80
CA VAL A 715 15.36 -4.97 -9.28
C VAL A 715 14.70 -4.14 -8.18
N LEU A 716 13.69 -4.71 -7.51
CA LEU A 716 12.97 -4.01 -6.45
C LEU A 716 13.81 -3.83 -5.20
N ARG A 717 14.60 -4.83 -4.79
CA ARG A 717 15.48 -4.71 -3.62
C ARG A 717 16.52 -3.61 -3.79
N ARG A 718 17.11 -3.47 -4.99
CA ARG A 718 18.05 -2.39 -5.30
C ARG A 718 17.37 -1.02 -5.29
N SER A 719 16.15 -0.90 -5.82
CA SER A 719 15.40 0.35 -5.76
C SER A 719 14.91 0.68 -4.34
N LEU A 720 14.58 -0.32 -3.52
CA LEU A 720 14.18 -0.17 -2.10
C LEU A 720 15.29 0.38 -1.21
N ARG A 721 16.56 0.08 -1.51
CA ARG A 721 17.71 0.76 -0.87
C ARG A 721 17.67 2.29 -1.12
N GLY A 722 16.90 2.72 -2.13
CA GLY A 722 16.71 4.06 -2.69
C GLY A 722 15.57 4.90 -2.10
N ILE A 723 14.49 4.27 -1.63
CA ILE A 723 13.15 4.90 -1.61
C ILE A 723 13.03 5.92 -0.51
N PRO A 724 12.75 7.20 -0.77
CA PRO A 724 12.57 8.18 0.29
C PRO A 724 11.26 8.04 1.08
N LYS A 725 11.32 8.13 2.41
CA LYS A 725 10.22 8.56 3.28
C LYS A 725 10.24 10.08 3.33
N GLN A 726 9.07 10.70 3.39
CA GLN A 726 8.92 12.15 3.35
C GLN A 726 9.75 12.88 4.44
N PRO A 727 10.29 14.07 4.14
CA PRO A 727 11.15 14.88 5.02
C PRO A 727 10.53 15.09 6.42
N PRO A 728 11.34 15.31 7.47
CA PRO A 728 10.83 15.74 8.76
C PRO A 728 10.08 17.06 8.58
N LEU A 729 8.76 17.01 8.71
CA LEU A 729 7.92 18.20 8.61
C LEU A 729 7.94 18.93 9.96
N PRO A 730 7.94 20.28 9.97
CA PRO A 730 7.61 21.02 11.18
C PRO A 730 6.20 20.64 11.65
N LEU A 731 5.94 20.74 12.95
CA LEU A 731 4.60 20.51 13.50
C LEU A 731 3.59 21.41 12.78
N PRO A 732 2.60 20.84 12.08
CA PRO A 732 1.65 21.63 11.31
C PRO A 732 0.85 22.57 12.22
N ALA A 733 0.68 23.83 11.83
CA ALA A 733 -0.09 24.81 12.60
C ALA A 733 -1.52 24.37 12.93
N ARG A 734 -2.11 23.48 12.10
CA ARG A 734 -3.44 22.88 12.37
C ARG A 734 -3.50 22.04 13.65
N GLN A 735 -2.36 21.56 14.16
CA GLN A 735 -2.25 20.74 15.37
C GLN A 735 -2.04 21.59 16.63
N GLN A 736 -1.99 22.92 16.48
CA GLN A 736 -1.87 23.83 17.59
C GLN A 736 -3.12 23.75 18.48
N VAL A 737 -2.90 23.68 19.79
CA VAL A 737 -3.95 23.72 20.82
C VAL A 737 -3.68 24.92 21.72
N GLN A 738 -4.73 25.48 22.32
CA GLN A 738 -4.59 26.43 23.42
C GLN A 738 -4.98 25.72 24.72
N PRO A 739 -4.02 25.28 25.54
CA PRO A 739 -4.35 24.61 26.78
C PRO A 739 -4.77 25.61 27.86
N GLY A 740 -5.50 25.14 28.86
CA GLY A 740 -5.97 25.96 29.98
C GLY A 740 -4.81 26.40 30.87
N SER A 741 -4.42 27.69 30.78
CA SER A 741 -3.22 28.26 31.43
C SER A 741 -3.19 28.12 32.95
N SER A 742 -4.35 28.04 33.62
CA SER A 742 -4.45 27.89 35.09
C SER A 742 -4.11 26.50 35.62
N SER A 743 -3.98 25.50 34.75
CA SER A 743 -3.79 24.08 35.12
C SER A 743 -2.56 23.43 34.50
N LEU A 744 -1.74 24.20 33.78
CA LEU A 744 -0.56 23.72 33.06
C LEU A 744 0.67 23.71 33.98
N ARG A 745 1.30 22.55 34.18
CA ARG A 745 2.53 22.39 34.98
C ARG A 745 3.68 21.95 34.10
N TYR A 746 4.80 22.64 34.17
CA TYR A 746 6.03 22.24 33.48
C TYR A 746 6.71 21.10 34.24
N ARG A 747 6.96 19.97 33.57
CA ARG A 747 7.60 18.78 34.15
C ARG A 747 9.03 18.67 33.62
N ILE A 748 9.96 18.32 34.50
CA ILE A 748 11.41 18.16 34.19
C ILE A 748 11.98 16.85 34.75
N ASP A 749 11.12 15.97 35.25
CA ASP A 749 11.45 14.73 35.93
C ASP A 749 11.28 13.50 35.02
N GLY A 750 12.22 12.55 35.04
CA GLY A 750 12.11 11.26 34.32
C GLY A 750 11.89 11.38 32.80
N ILE A 751 10.91 10.65 32.26
CA ILE A 751 10.50 10.67 30.83
C ILE A 751 9.99 12.06 30.34
N TYR A 752 9.79 13.01 31.26
CA TYR A 752 9.32 14.37 30.99
C TYR A 752 10.45 15.41 30.90
N GLY A 753 11.71 14.99 31.08
CA GLY A 753 12.91 15.86 31.05
C GLY A 753 13.17 16.58 29.72
N GLU A 754 12.42 16.26 28.67
CA GLU A 754 12.51 16.89 27.36
C GLU A 754 11.76 18.23 27.26
N GLY A 755 11.10 18.72 28.31
CA GLY A 755 10.41 20.02 28.30
C GLY A 755 8.93 19.90 27.92
N VAL A 756 8.22 19.05 28.68
CA VAL A 756 6.80 18.72 28.47
C VAL A 756 5.96 19.38 29.56
N TYR A 757 4.78 19.84 29.18
CA TYR A 757 3.78 20.43 30.07
C TYR A 757 2.67 19.41 30.33
N GLU A 758 2.28 19.25 31.58
CA GLU A 758 1.19 18.38 32.01
C GLU A 758 -0.01 19.23 32.44
N GLN A 759 -1.20 18.81 32.04
CA GLN A 759 -2.48 19.33 32.52
C GLN A 759 -3.25 18.22 33.21
N SER A 760 -3.42 18.34 34.54
CA SER A 760 -4.15 17.35 35.33
C SER A 760 -5.66 17.42 35.05
N SER A 761 -6.29 16.27 34.81
CA SER A 761 -7.73 16.19 34.57
C SER A 761 -8.54 16.50 35.83
N VAL A 762 -9.57 17.36 35.68
CA VAL A 762 -10.46 17.79 36.78
C VAL A 762 -11.39 16.66 37.26
N PHE A 763 -11.60 15.61 36.45
CA PHE A 763 -12.57 14.54 36.70
C PHE A 763 -11.97 13.20 37.16
N GLY A 764 -10.69 13.17 37.57
CA GLY A 764 -10.02 11.92 37.97
C GLY A 764 -9.81 10.98 36.78
N GLY A 765 -8.76 11.21 36.01
CA GLY A 765 -8.39 10.44 34.82
C GLY A 765 -6.96 10.73 34.37
N GLN A 766 -6.54 10.18 33.22
CA GLN A 766 -5.19 10.37 32.65
C GLN A 766 -4.90 11.86 32.40
N SER A 767 -3.71 12.33 32.79
CA SER A 767 -3.25 13.69 32.51
C SER A 767 -3.06 13.92 31.01
N LEU A 768 -3.29 15.15 30.55
CA LEU A 768 -2.99 15.56 29.18
C LEU A 768 -1.58 16.16 29.12
N TYR A 769 -0.82 15.86 28.07
CA TYR A 769 0.54 16.35 27.91
C TYR A 769 0.64 17.28 26.69
N PHE A 770 1.53 18.27 26.78
CA PHE A 770 1.74 19.29 25.76
C PHE A 770 3.22 19.60 25.58
N VAL A 771 3.62 19.91 24.35
CA VAL A 771 4.95 20.48 24.04
C VAL A 771 4.79 21.89 23.50
N LYS A 772 5.84 22.69 23.64
CA LYS A 772 5.84 24.10 23.26
C LYS A 772 6.98 24.37 22.28
N ASP A 773 6.64 25.02 21.17
CA ASP A 773 7.59 25.46 20.13
C ASP A 773 8.13 26.88 20.42
N ASN A 774 9.21 27.28 19.73
CA ASN A 774 9.90 28.57 19.92
C ASN A 774 8.98 29.77 19.67
N ASP A 775 7.97 29.61 18.82
CA ASP A 775 6.92 30.61 18.55
C ASP A 775 5.80 30.65 19.63
N ASN A 776 6.03 30.10 20.82
CA ASN A 776 5.05 30.00 21.91
C ASN A 776 3.76 29.21 21.58
N ARG A 777 3.79 28.36 20.55
CA ARG A 777 2.65 27.50 20.17
C ARG A 777 2.67 26.18 20.95
N TYR A 778 1.52 25.75 21.44
CA TYR A 778 1.37 24.48 22.16
C TYR A 778 0.78 23.40 21.27
N TYR A 779 1.27 22.18 21.43
CA TYR A 779 0.80 20.99 20.74
C TYR A 779 0.52 19.90 21.76
N GLN A 780 -0.63 19.24 21.66
CA GLN A 780 -0.96 18.12 22.53
C GLN A 780 -0.14 16.89 22.11
N VAL A 781 0.39 16.14 23.08
CA VAL A 781 1.23 14.97 22.84
C VAL A 781 0.81 13.78 23.70
N SER A 782 1.06 12.57 23.20
CA SER A 782 0.99 11.33 23.99
C SER A 782 2.38 10.69 24.07
N PHE A 783 2.61 9.87 25.09
CA PHE A 783 3.83 9.07 25.21
C PHE A 783 3.47 7.61 24.97
N ASP A 784 4.13 6.97 23.99
CA ASP A 784 3.82 5.58 23.58
C ASP A 784 4.66 4.52 24.32
N GLY A 785 5.47 4.93 25.29
CA GLY A 785 6.43 4.08 26.01
C GLY A 785 7.88 4.24 25.55
N TYR A 786 8.11 4.84 24.37
CA TYR A 786 9.45 5.11 23.83
C TYR A 786 9.65 6.59 23.44
N ARG A 787 8.62 7.27 22.92
CA ARG A 787 8.70 8.65 22.40
C ARG A 787 7.43 9.46 22.60
N TRP A 788 7.60 10.77 22.59
CA TRP A 788 6.49 11.72 22.46
C TRP A 788 5.94 11.72 21.04
N ARG A 789 4.61 11.70 20.91
CA ARG A 789 3.90 11.74 19.64
C ARG A 789 2.88 12.87 19.59
N ALA A 790 2.83 13.59 18.48
CA ALA A 790 1.86 14.67 18.28
C ALA A 790 0.43 14.12 18.15
N ILE A 791 -0.47 14.63 18.98
CA ILE A 791 -1.92 14.39 18.89
C ILE A 791 -2.53 15.49 18.02
N ASP A 792 -3.21 15.10 16.95
CA ASP A 792 -4.00 16.04 16.17
C ASP A 792 -5.31 16.33 16.93
N PRO A 793 -5.60 17.57 17.34
CA PRO A 793 -6.82 17.91 18.08
C PRO A 793 -8.11 17.66 17.29
N ALA A 794 -8.04 17.60 15.95
CA ALA A 794 -9.17 17.19 15.13
C ALA A 794 -9.36 15.67 15.07
N GLN A 795 -8.33 14.89 15.45
CA GLN A 795 -8.23 13.43 15.33
C GLN A 795 -7.42 12.80 16.48
N PRO A 796 -7.88 12.90 17.74
CA PRO A 796 -7.12 12.42 18.90
C PRO A 796 -6.91 10.89 18.90
N ASP A 797 -7.82 10.14 18.27
CA ASP A 797 -7.84 8.67 18.24
C ASP A 797 -7.18 8.07 16.97
N ALA A 798 -6.34 8.84 16.26
CA ALA A 798 -5.67 8.35 15.06
C ALA A 798 -4.74 7.15 15.38
N TYR A 799 -4.83 6.07 14.61
CA TYR A 799 -4.05 4.83 14.79
C TYR A 799 -2.53 5.05 14.76
N LEU A 800 -2.06 6.10 14.09
CA LEU A 800 -0.64 6.44 13.95
C LEU A 800 -0.43 7.92 14.25
N GLN A 801 0.15 8.22 15.42
CA GLN A 801 0.59 9.56 15.81
C GLN A 801 2.06 9.77 15.44
N GLN A 802 2.44 11.01 15.07
CA GLN A 802 3.78 11.31 14.53
C GLN A 802 4.82 11.41 15.67
N PRO A 803 5.95 10.67 15.63
CA PRO A 803 6.97 10.74 16.68
C PRO A 803 7.75 12.06 16.61
N LEU A 804 8.00 12.64 17.78
CA LEU A 804 8.67 13.93 17.95
C LEU A 804 10.05 13.76 18.59
N LYS A 805 10.94 14.70 18.28
CA LYS A 805 12.22 14.91 18.95
C LYS A 805 12.42 16.40 19.21
N ARG A 806 12.96 16.73 20.39
CA ARG A 806 13.44 18.07 20.69
C ARG A 806 14.89 18.23 20.22
N LYS A 807 15.16 19.26 19.44
CA LYS A 807 16.50 19.68 19.02
C LYS A 807 17.24 20.38 20.16
N ALA A 808 18.56 20.48 20.04
CA ALA A 808 19.42 21.19 21.01
C ALA A 808 19.09 22.69 21.14
N ASP A 809 18.50 23.30 20.11
CA ASP A 809 17.99 24.68 20.10
C ASP A 809 16.62 24.84 20.79
N GLY A 810 16.06 23.75 21.33
CA GLY A 810 14.77 23.71 22.01
C GLY A 810 13.56 23.46 21.11
N GLN A 811 13.72 23.43 19.77
CA GLN A 811 12.64 23.24 18.81
C GLN A 811 12.17 21.78 18.73
N TRP A 812 10.86 21.55 18.64
CA TRP A 812 10.29 20.21 18.44
C TRP A 812 10.05 19.91 16.96
N VAL A 813 10.59 18.80 16.45
CA VAL A 813 10.46 18.35 15.06
C VAL A 813 10.07 16.88 14.96
N ILE A 814 9.52 16.47 13.81
CA ILE A 814 9.33 15.05 13.49
C ILE A 814 10.72 14.42 13.25
N ASP A 815 11.01 13.27 13.85
CA ASP A 815 12.38 12.74 13.97
C ASP A 815 13.01 12.28 12.63
N SER A 816 14.14 12.88 12.21
CA SER A 816 15.06 12.39 11.18
C SER A 816 16.48 12.98 11.36
N PRO A 817 17.55 12.18 11.45
CA PRO A 817 18.92 12.67 11.68
C PRO A 817 19.65 13.27 10.47
N VAL A 818 19.24 12.97 9.23
CA VAL A 818 19.78 13.63 8.01
C VAL A 818 18.69 14.51 7.39
N LEU A 819 19.08 15.72 6.96
CA LEU A 819 18.23 16.64 6.21
C LEU A 819 18.28 16.28 4.72
N TRP A 820 17.10 16.23 4.08
CA TRP A 820 16.96 15.91 2.66
C TRP A 820 16.13 16.99 1.97
N TYR A 821 16.62 17.50 0.83
CA TYR A 821 15.98 18.51 -0.01
C TYR A 821 15.84 17.97 -1.43
N ASP A 822 14.62 17.94 -1.98
CA ASP A 822 14.32 17.45 -3.34
C ASP A 822 14.94 16.07 -3.68
N GLY A 823 15.07 15.19 -2.67
CA GLY A 823 15.64 13.85 -2.84
C GLY A 823 17.17 13.76 -2.70
N LEU A 824 17.85 14.87 -2.38
CA LEU A 824 19.30 14.92 -2.12
C LEU A 824 19.58 15.17 -0.62
N PRO A 825 20.58 14.50 -0.03
CA PRO A 825 21.01 14.75 1.35
C PRO A 825 21.81 16.06 1.44
N ASP A 826 21.70 16.77 2.56
CA ASP A 826 22.57 17.92 2.87
C ASP A 826 23.98 17.43 3.24
N LEU A 827 24.82 17.21 2.22
CA LEU A 827 26.18 16.68 2.41
C LEU A 827 27.07 17.64 3.21
N LYS A 828 26.88 18.96 3.09
CA LYS A 828 27.73 19.93 3.79
C LYS A 828 27.52 19.85 5.30
N GLN A 829 26.26 19.88 5.72
CA GLN A 829 25.92 19.72 7.13
C GLN A 829 26.35 18.35 7.66
N LEU A 830 26.08 17.28 6.91
CA LEU A 830 26.44 15.91 7.28
C LEU A 830 27.94 15.76 7.55
N LEU A 831 28.80 16.26 6.66
CA LEU A 831 30.26 16.15 6.82
C LEU A 831 30.75 17.04 7.95
N GLN A 832 30.21 18.24 8.10
CA GLN A 832 30.53 19.15 9.21
C GLN A 832 30.31 18.50 10.58
N ASP A 833 29.24 17.73 10.72
CA ASP A 833 28.93 16.99 11.95
C ASP A 833 29.86 15.78 12.18
N CYS A 834 30.57 15.32 11.15
CA CYS A 834 31.44 14.13 11.20
C CYS A 834 32.95 14.45 11.24
N TYR A 835 33.38 15.65 10.87
CA TYR A 835 34.80 16.02 10.94
C TYR A 835 35.30 15.95 12.39
N LEU A 836 36.50 15.40 12.56
CA LEU A 836 37.19 15.44 13.84
C LEU A 836 37.51 16.89 14.21
N GLN A 837 37.20 17.27 15.46
CA GLN A 837 37.59 18.58 15.98
C GLN A 837 39.11 18.73 16.12
N VAL A 838 39.81 17.62 16.35
CA VAL A 838 41.26 17.57 16.45
C VAL A 838 41.77 16.48 15.50
N PRO A 839 42.58 16.83 14.47
CA PRO A 839 43.19 15.85 13.58
C PRO A 839 44.09 14.88 14.35
N VAL A 840 44.03 13.60 13.98
CA VAL A 840 44.87 12.53 14.52
C VAL A 840 46.00 12.24 13.52
N ALA A 841 47.23 12.15 14.02
CA ALA A 841 48.36 11.73 13.20
C ALA A 841 48.33 10.20 13.02
N GLY A 842 48.35 9.73 11.78
CA GLY A 842 48.26 8.31 11.45
C GLY A 842 49.27 7.88 10.39
N LEU A 843 49.42 6.57 10.23
CA LEU A 843 50.24 5.95 9.18
C LEU A 843 49.48 6.01 7.85
N PRO A 844 50.09 6.52 6.76
CA PRO A 844 49.42 6.56 5.46
C PRO A 844 49.28 5.14 4.89
N LEU A 845 48.05 4.75 4.55
CA LEU A 845 47.75 3.51 3.85
C LEU A 845 47.71 3.71 2.34
N ASN A 846 47.16 4.84 1.90
CA ASN A 846 47.17 5.27 0.50
C ASN A 846 47.21 6.80 0.45
N ILE A 847 48.37 7.33 0.07
CA ILE A 847 48.63 8.78 0.04
C ILE A 847 47.78 9.48 -1.03
N GLU A 848 47.65 8.89 -2.21
CA GLU A 848 46.87 9.46 -3.32
C GLU A 848 45.38 9.55 -2.98
N GLN A 849 44.88 8.62 -2.17
CA GLN A 849 43.49 8.59 -1.72
C GLN A 849 43.26 9.35 -0.40
N GLY A 850 44.31 9.85 0.26
CA GLY A 850 44.22 10.52 1.56
C GLY A 850 43.82 9.61 2.72
N LEU A 851 44.08 8.30 2.65
CA LEU A 851 43.71 7.34 3.69
C LEU A 851 44.83 7.10 4.69
N PHE A 852 44.51 7.24 5.98
CA PHE A 852 45.41 7.07 7.12
C PHE A 852 44.83 6.09 8.14
N GLU A 853 45.70 5.40 8.89
CA GLU A 853 45.32 4.54 10.03
C GLU A 853 45.93 5.11 11.32
N ALA A 854 45.11 5.32 12.34
CA ALA A 854 45.56 5.69 13.70
C ALA A 854 44.68 5.00 14.74
N ASP A 855 45.27 4.50 15.82
CA ASP A 855 44.56 3.81 16.92
C ASP A 855 43.55 2.76 16.44
N ASP A 856 43.95 1.91 15.47
CA ASP A 856 43.13 0.86 14.86
C ASP A 856 41.87 1.34 14.11
N GLN A 857 41.78 2.65 13.83
CA GLN A 857 40.70 3.28 13.07
C GLN A 857 41.22 3.92 11.78
N LEU A 858 40.40 3.87 10.73
CA LEU A 858 40.73 4.51 9.45
C LEU A 858 40.21 5.93 9.42
N TYR A 859 41.00 6.82 8.83
CA TYR A 859 40.67 8.22 8.64
C TYR A 859 40.89 8.61 7.19
N LEU A 860 39.96 9.39 6.65
CA LEU A 860 40.10 10.05 5.36
C LEU A 860 40.48 11.51 5.59
N GLY A 861 41.67 11.89 5.16
CA GLY A 861 42.16 13.27 5.20
C GLY A 861 41.67 14.05 3.98
N LEU A 862 40.94 15.13 4.23
CA LEU A 862 40.40 16.06 3.23
C LEU A 862 40.90 17.49 3.52
N GLU A 863 40.62 18.45 2.63
CA GLU A 863 41.09 19.84 2.81
C GLU A 863 40.57 20.48 4.10
N ASN A 864 39.32 20.20 4.49
CA ASN A 864 38.69 20.82 5.66
C ASN A 864 38.89 20.04 6.97
N GLY A 865 39.54 18.88 6.95
CA GLY A 865 39.80 18.08 8.15
C GLY A 865 39.85 16.58 7.88
N GLN A 866 39.73 15.80 8.96
CA GLN A 866 39.75 14.34 8.90
C GLN A 866 38.38 13.74 9.22
N LEU A 867 37.95 12.76 8.43
CA LEU A 867 36.73 11.99 8.64
C LEU A 867 37.04 10.58 9.14
N PRO A 868 36.38 10.10 10.21
CA PRO A 868 36.50 8.71 10.63
C PRO A 868 35.75 7.78 9.67
N VAL A 869 36.42 6.75 9.17
CA VAL A 869 35.85 5.76 8.25
C VAL A 869 36.12 4.32 8.73
N ARG A 870 35.34 3.36 8.21
CA ARG A 870 35.63 1.92 8.33
C ARG A 870 35.59 1.27 6.95
N ARG A 871 36.25 0.12 6.78
CA ARG A 871 36.15 -0.64 5.52
C ARG A 871 34.75 -1.20 5.32
N HIS A 872 34.30 -1.19 4.08
CA HIS A 872 33.15 -1.97 3.61
C HIS A 872 33.61 -3.38 3.23
N LEU A 873 32.71 -4.34 3.17
CA LEU A 873 32.96 -5.69 2.62
C LEU A 873 33.39 -5.72 1.14
N LEU A 874 33.21 -4.62 0.40
CA LEU A 874 33.58 -4.50 -1.01
C LEU A 874 34.91 -3.76 -1.07
N PRO A 875 35.81 -4.13 -2.01
CA PRO A 875 37.06 -3.42 -2.21
C PRO A 875 36.80 -1.95 -2.57
N ASP A 876 37.70 -1.06 -2.13
CA ASP A 876 37.67 0.39 -2.39
C ASP A 876 36.39 1.13 -1.94
N HIS A 877 35.59 0.49 -1.07
CA HIS A 877 34.42 1.09 -0.44
C HIS A 877 34.65 1.24 1.07
N TYR A 878 34.15 2.35 1.63
CA TYR A 878 34.34 2.72 3.02
C TYR A 878 33.04 3.27 3.60
N HIS A 879 32.76 3.04 4.88
CA HIS A 879 31.63 3.67 5.57
C HIS A 879 32.12 4.88 6.35
N LEU A 880 31.39 5.99 6.25
CA LEU A 880 31.54 7.12 7.16
C LEU A 880 31.05 6.70 8.55
N GLN A 881 31.87 6.89 9.58
CA GLN A 881 31.44 6.72 10.95
C GLN A 881 30.70 7.97 11.41
N MET A 882 29.38 7.85 11.52
CA MET A 882 28.51 8.94 11.98
C MET A 882 28.24 8.77 13.48
N ALA A 883 28.32 9.85 14.24
CA ALA A 883 27.86 9.89 15.63
C ALA A 883 26.33 9.79 15.67
N SER A 884 25.78 8.59 15.58
CA SER A 884 24.33 8.39 15.72
C SER A 884 23.97 8.43 17.21
N PRO A 885 23.02 9.27 17.65
CA PRO A 885 22.46 9.11 18.97
C PRO A 885 21.66 7.81 19.00
N ASP A 886 21.92 6.93 19.97
CA ASP A 886 21.23 5.64 20.19
C ASP A 886 19.69 5.76 20.25
N ASN A 887 19.16 6.98 20.31
CA ASN A 887 17.76 7.35 20.34
C ASN A 887 17.21 7.92 19.00
N ALA A 888 17.85 7.73 17.84
CA ALA A 888 17.25 8.10 16.53
C ALA A 888 16.36 6.98 15.98
N GLY A 889 15.14 7.30 15.52
CA GLY A 889 14.15 6.31 15.08
C GLY A 889 14.52 5.67 13.74
N VAL A 890 15.50 6.28 13.06
CA VAL A 890 16.09 5.78 11.82
C VAL A 890 17.58 6.11 11.82
N VAL A 891 18.44 5.09 11.74
CA VAL A 891 19.90 5.25 11.66
C VAL A 891 20.32 5.49 10.21
N PRO A 892 20.95 6.64 9.90
CA PRO A 892 21.55 6.89 8.60
C PRO A 892 22.93 6.24 8.52
N TRP A 893 23.39 5.93 7.31
CA TRP A 893 24.76 5.51 7.05
C TRP A 893 25.21 6.04 5.70
N ALA A 894 26.49 6.37 5.56
CA ALA A 894 27.05 6.79 4.29
C ALA A 894 28.16 5.84 3.84
N VAL A 895 28.15 5.51 2.56
CA VAL A 895 29.20 4.73 1.89
C VAL A 895 29.97 5.66 0.97
N MET A 896 31.28 5.63 1.05
CA MET A 896 32.21 6.32 0.18
C MET A 896 32.90 5.32 -0.73
N ARG A 897 33.22 5.74 -1.94
CA ARG A 897 34.10 4.99 -2.85
C ARG A 897 35.01 5.95 -3.59
N HIS A 898 36.18 5.47 -3.96
CA HIS A 898 37.10 6.22 -4.81
C HIS A 898 36.99 5.72 -6.25
N GLU A 899 36.63 6.59 -7.18
CA GLU A 899 36.45 6.24 -8.60
C GLU A 899 36.94 7.40 -9.47
N SER A 900 37.69 7.09 -10.52
CA SER A 900 38.20 8.09 -11.48
C SER A 900 38.95 9.28 -10.85
N GLY A 901 39.67 9.06 -9.75
CA GLY A 901 40.47 10.10 -9.07
C GLY A 901 39.65 11.05 -8.18
N GLN A 902 38.39 10.71 -7.88
CA GLN A 902 37.55 11.48 -6.97
C GLN A 902 36.86 10.58 -5.94
N TRP A 903 36.67 11.11 -4.74
CA TRP A 903 35.80 10.49 -3.75
C TRP A 903 34.34 10.78 -4.07
N LEU A 904 33.54 9.72 -4.10
CA LEU A 904 32.09 9.76 -4.22
C LEU A 904 31.47 9.28 -2.91
N ILE A 905 30.37 9.89 -2.51
CA ILE A 905 29.60 9.53 -1.33
C ILE A 905 28.16 9.19 -1.71
N ARG A 906 27.63 8.16 -1.07
CA ARG A 906 26.23 7.77 -1.13
C ARG A 906 25.69 7.68 0.28
N VAL A 907 24.75 8.56 0.60
CA VAL A 907 24.10 8.59 1.91
C VAL A 907 22.82 7.78 1.84
N ARG A 908 22.59 6.94 2.85
CA ARG A 908 21.40 6.11 3.00
C ARG A 908 20.81 6.29 4.38
N GLN A 909 19.51 6.10 4.48
CA GLN A 909 18.72 6.15 5.71
C GLN A 909 17.56 5.16 5.51
N ALA A 910 16.94 4.60 6.55
CA ALA A 910 15.82 3.66 6.34
C ALA A 910 14.73 4.32 5.50
N GLY A 911 14.58 3.81 4.27
CA GLY A 911 13.80 4.46 3.25
C GLY A 911 14.29 5.87 2.91
N ARG A 912 15.56 6.11 2.57
CA ARG A 912 16.07 7.18 1.69
C ARG A 912 17.45 6.79 1.18
N SER A 913 17.81 7.09 -0.06
CA SER A 913 19.22 7.03 -0.50
C SER A 913 19.47 8.00 -1.63
N SER A 914 20.65 8.62 -1.62
CA SER A 914 21.15 9.40 -2.75
C SER A 914 21.69 8.47 -3.84
N ASP A 915 21.93 9.03 -5.02
CA ASP A 915 22.89 8.47 -5.97
C ASP A 915 24.31 8.64 -5.43
N TRP A 916 25.30 8.15 -6.18
CA TRP A 916 26.70 8.51 -5.93
C TRP A 916 26.89 9.99 -6.25
N LEU A 917 27.13 10.78 -5.21
CA LEU A 917 27.39 12.21 -5.30
C LEU A 917 28.89 12.45 -5.14
N THR A 918 29.44 13.43 -5.85
CA THR A 918 30.82 13.84 -5.61
C THR A 918 30.95 14.37 -4.18
N LEU A 919 31.98 13.91 -3.46
CA LEU A 919 32.29 14.44 -2.14
C LEU A 919 32.66 15.93 -2.31
N PRO A 920 31.99 16.86 -1.60
CA PRO A 920 32.19 18.30 -1.79
C PRO A 920 33.58 18.78 -1.35
N ASP A 921 34.28 17.96 -0.57
CA ASP A 921 35.67 18.15 -0.14
C ASP A 921 36.49 16.95 -0.64
N GLN A 922 37.74 17.16 -1.04
CA GLN A 922 38.61 16.14 -1.64
C GLN A 922 39.97 16.11 -0.92
N PRO A 923 40.77 15.05 -1.05
CA PRO A 923 42.12 15.01 -0.51
C PRO A 923 42.99 16.08 -1.17
N PRO A 924 43.93 16.72 -0.43
CA PRO A 924 44.91 17.61 -1.04
C PRO A 924 45.77 16.83 -2.05
N PRO A 925 46.21 17.47 -3.15
CA PRO A 925 47.05 16.81 -4.14
C PRO A 925 48.35 16.29 -3.49
N ALA A 926 48.69 15.03 -3.77
CA ALA A 926 49.91 14.41 -3.26
C ALA A 926 51.13 15.23 -3.70
N GLN A 927 51.94 15.67 -2.72
CA GLN A 927 53.21 16.37 -2.96
C GLN A 927 54.37 15.39 -3.11
#